data_AF-A0A2A2QXZ3-F1
#
_entry.id   AF-A0A2A2QXZ3-F1
#
_cell.length_a   1.000
_cell.length_b   1.000
_cell.length_c   1.000
_cell.angle_alpha   90.00
_cell.angle_beta   90.00
_cell.angle_gamma   90.00
#
_symmetry.space_group_name_H-M   'P 1'
#
loop_
_entity.id
_entity.type
_entity.pdbx_description
1 polymer ?
#
loop_
_entity_poly.entity_id
_entity_poly.type
_entity_poly.pdbx_seq_one_letter_code
_entity_poly.pdbx_strand_id
1 'polypeptide(L)'
;MIGDIVAVRIAPEGWYAEFEIEGFAIGATYDFGLTDGTVPTAATPYFMVVSEGFDSAGRATTVTRKIYATIQHRKPTPNESQNEERVTNGRLVFQAVLSEFIYDDDKNGGAGTSGTDPVFHAPAGWVRSGSTPSRALVAGAVTNLSTLDYPVPIANWTRPDFERLTGYSVTTAAIGFHASGRGGRPLACISFTATSGVHSTTVVVAEPRIESQLADAHPVIEYVGTLNLTGFTDNAIVAVNFKAYPLIGDADCVYDSTAGSATADVNHFTFPQSYLLDVAGTRGYPIAVVNPASGGPAGRVVGGDSGANRTTAAATPFATVAQALAGLSSYLAANHGRSNLAGATLYLASGAHKVVGGTQAAGVSTAAGGCWLTIKPLPGVVDAVLEPDAGSNSKIPAHAIKFENCTFVRSAAKPFGEGTGGKLLTLNCVLRDTRSSTGTDSIFVSPGTQWHVRSRFHRVQVTTSYFRGCSFPEGSMIGRRCFIVGCDWSDFGSITKLFQSSTGSNNTSDGMVMAFNAFWDCNAGVAEYPGVGEGTFLQGCAVVQNVFEQANGDGNRLIRMAGDGNNNVTNNCVVCHNTVVGELCNMFYNDESGPRHLHNGHVMSLNAVRSFGSKGDTFAGDSRCTGNWPVYHGCGLQGNRVQGGNFPTRFRGIYSRAGQGDPGDATFLNPGFINDASGSGSGLGHGNYRPASGSMLIAVPGPQMLRWDLDGLERAVPDASGAYRYSGNSVPPAAPTGLRLVPNP
;
A
#
# COMPACT_ATOMS: atom_id res chain seq x y z
N MET A 1 -29.22 -19.29 43.01
CA MET A 1 -28.29 -19.97 42.08
C MET A 1 -27.43 -18.90 41.46
N ILE A 2 -26.14 -19.12 41.20
CA ILE A 2 -25.27 -18.21 40.46
C ILE A 2 -24.69 -19.04 39.32
N GLY A 3 -24.56 -18.48 38.11
CA GLY A 3 -24.02 -19.22 36.98
C GLY A 3 -22.49 -19.21 36.99
N ASP A 4 -21.87 -20.39 36.95
CA ASP A 4 -20.42 -20.53 36.93
C ASP A 4 -19.94 -20.68 35.48
N ILE A 5 -18.96 -19.86 35.08
CA ILE A 5 -18.29 -20.00 33.78
C ILE A 5 -17.33 -21.19 33.91
N VAL A 6 -17.65 -22.29 33.23
CA VAL A 6 -16.94 -23.57 33.37
C VAL A 6 -15.99 -23.88 32.22
N ALA A 7 -16.16 -23.20 31.08
CA ALA A 7 -15.24 -23.30 29.95
C ALA A 7 -15.24 -22.02 29.11
N VAL A 8 -14.07 -21.68 28.58
CA VAL A 8 -13.86 -20.63 27.58
C VAL A 8 -12.95 -21.17 26.49
N ARG A 9 -13.35 -21.05 25.23
CA ARG A 9 -12.59 -21.57 24.08
C ARG A 9 -12.51 -20.53 22.97
N ILE A 10 -11.32 -20.29 22.44
CA ILE A 10 -11.17 -19.51 21.21
C ILE A 10 -11.53 -20.41 20.03
N ALA A 11 -12.31 -19.91 19.09
CA ALA A 11 -12.70 -20.67 17.91
C ALA A 11 -11.55 -20.79 16.88
N PRO A 12 -11.61 -21.77 15.94
CA PRO A 12 -10.57 -21.98 14.93
C PRO A 12 -10.22 -20.75 14.09
N GLU A 13 -11.18 -19.87 13.83
CA GLU A 13 -10.94 -18.66 13.02
C GLU A 13 -10.40 -17.48 13.83
N GLY A 14 -10.22 -17.64 15.15
CA GLY A 14 -9.54 -16.67 16.01
C GLY A 14 -10.29 -15.37 16.32
N TRP A 15 -11.50 -15.13 15.78
CA TRP A 15 -12.23 -13.85 15.93
C TRP A 15 -13.39 -13.88 16.92
N TYR A 16 -13.74 -15.05 17.47
CA TYR A 16 -14.77 -15.20 18.50
C TYR A 16 -14.37 -16.27 19.51
N ALA A 17 -15.00 -16.23 20.69
CA ALA A 17 -14.85 -17.21 21.74
C ALA A 17 -16.19 -17.85 22.11
N GLU A 18 -16.16 -19.14 22.42
CA GLU A 18 -17.28 -19.91 22.97
C GLU A 18 -17.16 -19.99 24.50
N PHE A 19 -18.28 -19.85 25.18
CA PHE A 19 -18.40 -19.88 26.63
C PHE A 19 -19.42 -20.92 27.06
N GLU A 20 -19.12 -21.65 28.14
CA GLU A 20 -20.09 -22.51 28.83
C GLU A 20 -20.40 -21.96 30.23
N ILE A 21 -21.69 -21.79 30.53
CA ILE A 21 -22.17 -21.36 31.85
C ILE A 21 -23.11 -22.41 32.44
N GLU A 22 -22.74 -22.93 33.60
CA GLU A 22 -23.54 -23.88 34.35
C GLU A 22 -24.81 -23.24 34.94
N GLY A 23 -25.93 -23.96 34.86
CA GLY A 23 -27.21 -23.53 35.46
C GLY A 23 -27.94 -22.43 34.70
N PHE A 24 -27.44 -22.02 33.53
CA PHE A 24 -28.07 -21.02 32.67
C PHE A 24 -28.84 -21.69 31.52
N ALA A 25 -29.88 -21.01 31.04
CA ALA A 25 -30.71 -21.45 29.91
C ALA A 25 -30.61 -20.44 28.76
N ILE A 26 -31.14 -20.82 27.60
CA ILE A 26 -31.28 -19.93 26.43
C ILE A 26 -32.14 -18.72 26.81
N GLY A 27 -31.87 -17.57 26.20
CA GLY A 27 -32.50 -16.29 26.49
C GLY A 27 -31.75 -15.49 27.55
N ALA A 28 -30.44 -15.73 27.70
CA ALA A 28 -29.59 -14.93 28.57
C ALA A 28 -29.42 -13.51 28.03
N THR A 29 -29.06 -12.60 28.93
CA THR A 29 -28.71 -11.21 28.59
C THR A 29 -27.23 -10.96 28.86
N TYR A 30 -26.64 -10.05 28.09
CA TYR A 30 -25.19 -9.84 28.04
C TYR A 30 -24.88 -8.35 28.17
N ASP A 31 -23.95 -7.99 29.07
CA ASP A 31 -23.48 -6.62 29.27
C ASP A 31 -21.97 -6.51 29.02
N PHE A 32 -21.59 -6.19 27.79
CA PHE A 32 -20.19 -6.04 27.41
C PHE A 32 -19.53 -4.77 27.98
N GLY A 33 -20.23 -3.96 28.78
CA GLY A 33 -19.64 -2.85 29.52
C GLY A 33 -19.02 -1.77 28.62
N LEU A 34 -19.57 -1.54 27.44
CA LEU A 34 -19.09 -0.53 26.48
C LEU A 34 -19.94 0.74 26.58
N THR A 35 -19.31 1.92 26.54
CA THR A 35 -20.04 3.21 26.47
C THR A 35 -20.25 3.67 25.02
N ASP A 36 -20.82 4.87 24.86
CA ASP A 36 -20.87 5.58 23.59
C ASP A 36 -19.50 5.63 22.91
N GLY A 37 -19.51 5.38 21.60
CA GLY A 37 -18.28 5.25 20.81
C GLY A 37 -17.47 3.99 21.14
N THR A 38 -18.14 2.94 21.64
CA THR A 38 -17.58 1.59 21.87
C THR A 38 -16.32 1.59 22.74
N VAL A 39 -16.27 2.50 23.72
CA VAL A 39 -15.15 2.64 24.64
C VAL A 39 -15.29 1.57 25.75
N PRO A 40 -14.27 0.72 25.96
CA PRO A 40 -14.26 -0.22 27.07
C PRO A 40 -14.26 0.47 28.43
N THR A 41 -15.00 -0.08 29.38
CA THR A 41 -14.98 0.34 30.79
C THR A 41 -14.26 -0.69 31.65
N ALA A 42 -14.19 -0.44 32.97
CA ALA A 42 -13.71 -1.44 33.92
C ALA A 42 -14.59 -2.71 33.96
N ALA A 43 -15.83 -2.65 33.48
CA ALA A 43 -16.74 -3.79 33.40
C ALA A 43 -16.65 -4.56 32.07
N THR A 44 -15.86 -4.10 31.09
CA THR A 44 -15.74 -4.83 29.83
C THR A 44 -14.97 -6.14 30.03
N PRO A 45 -15.54 -7.30 29.69
CA PRO A 45 -14.84 -8.59 29.71
C PRO A 45 -13.69 -8.61 28.70
N TYR A 46 -12.58 -9.25 29.05
CA TYR A 46 -11.39 -9.29 28.20
C TYR A 46 -10.52 -10.53 28.40
N PHE A 47 -9.71 -10.81 27.39
CA PHE A 47 -8.62 -11.76 27.37
C PHE A 47 -7.31 -11.03 27.56
N MET A 48 -6.43 -11.56 28.42
CA MET A 48 -5.01 -11.26 28.36
C MET A 48 -4.34 -12.34 27.52
N VAL A 49 -3.67 -11.91 26.46
CA VAL A 49 -3.02 -12.78 25.49
C VAL A 49 -1.54 -12.44 25.48
N VAL A 50 -0.66 -13.44 25.49
CA VAL A 50 0.77 -13.24 25.29
C VAL A 50 1.11 -13.83 23.93
N SER A 51 1.38 -12.95 22.99
CA SER A 51 1.74 -13.31 21.62
C SER A 51 3.24 -13.27 21.42
N GLU A 52 3.72 -13.98 20.40
CA GLU A 52 5.07 -13.82 19.90
C GLU A 52 5.24 -12.44 19.25
N GLY A 53 6.48 -11.98 19.13
CA GLY A 53 6.78 -10.74 18.44
C GLY A 53 8.28 -10.52 18.24
N PHE A 54 8.62 -9.34 17.74
CA PHE A 54 10.00 -8.94 17.53
C PHE A 54 10.33 -7.60 18.21
N ASP A 55 11.55 -7.49 18.72
CA ASP A 55 12.10 -6.23 19.22
C ASP A 55 12.61 -5.32 18.09
N SER A 56 13.09 -4.14 18.44
CA SER A 56 13.65 -3.16 17.49
C SER A 56 14.91 -3.62 16.76
N ALA A 57 15.51 -4.75 17.16
CA ALA A 57 16.66 -5.36 16.52
C ALA A 57 16.29 -6.62 15.71
N GLY A 58 15.00 -6.96 15.61
CA GLY A 58 14.51 -8.14 14.90
C GLY A 58 14.73 -9.44 15.68
N ARG A 59 14.93 -9.37 17.00
CA ARG A 59 15.05 -10.56 17.87
C ARG A 59 13.67 -10.96 18.38
N ALA A 60 13.42 -12.26 18.45
CA ALA A 60 12.18 -12.80 18.99
C ALA A 60 11.96 -12.35 20.44
N THR A 61 10.72 -11.98 20.76
CA THR A 61 10.24 -11.54 22.07
C THR A 61 8.76 -11.89 22.21
N THR A 62 8.11 -11.42 23.28
CA THR A 62 6.66 -11.57 23.45
C THR A 62 5.99 -10.21 23.66
N VAL A 63 4.71 -10.13 23.26
CA VAL A 63 3.88 -8.95 23.40
C VAL A 63 2.59 -9.32 24.10
N THR A 64 2.33 -8.68 25.24
CA THR A 64 1.05 -8.82 25.94
C THR A 64 -0.02 -7.93 25.28
N ARG A 65 -1.17 -8.54 24.98
CA ARG A 65 -2.33 -7.89 24.36
C ARG A 65 -3.54 -8.03 25.28
N LYS A 66 -4.37 -7.00 25.28
CA LYS A 66 -5.67 -6.99 25.95
C LYS A 66 -6.76 -6.98 24.89
N ILE A 67 -7.45 -8.10 24.72
CA ILE A 67 -8.46 -8.29 23.68
C ILE A 67 -9.84 -8.35 24.35
N TYR A 68 -10.77 -7.51 23.92
CA TYR A 68 -12.08 -7.41 24.56
C TYR A 68 -13.07 -8.37 23.92
N ALA A 69 -13.98 -8.94 24.71
CA ALA A 69 -15.23 -9.49 24.16
C ALA A 69 -16.20 -8.32 23.96
N THR A 70 -16.79 -8.19 22.76
CA THR A 70 -17.41 -6.94 22.32
C THR A 70 -18.92 -7.02 22.20
N ILE A 71 -19.44 -8.05 21.54
CA ILE A 71 -20.87 -8.28 21.33
C ILE A 71 -21.21 -9.76 21.33
N GLN A 72 -22.49 -10.05 21.54
CA GLN A 72 -23.02 -11.39 21.40
C GLN A 72 -23.16 -11.76 19.92
N HIS A 73 -22.66 -12.94 19.57
CA HIS A 73 -22.79 -13.50 18.24
C HIS A 73 -24.23 -13.97 17.98
N ARG A 74 -24.75 -13.69 16.79
CA ARG A 74 -26.10 -14.08 16.35
C ARG A 74 -26.07 -15.31 15.45
N LYS A 75 -27.23 -15.95 15.30
CA LYS A 75 -27.43 -16.99 14.28
C LYS A 75 -27.36 -16.41 12.86
N PRO A 76 -27.01 -17.23 11.86
CA PRO A 76 -27.15 -16.86 10.46
C PRO A 76 -28.62 -16.66 10.05
N THR A 77 -28.81 -15.92 8.96
CA THR A 77 -30.10 -15.73 8.30
C THR A 77 -30.72 -17.07 7.92
N PRO A 78 -32.04 -17.32 8.14
CA PRO A 78 -33.11 -16.38 8.52
C PRO A 78 -33.38 -16.28 10.04
N ASN A 79 -32.45 -16.71 10.89
CA ASN A 79 -32.62 -16.70 12.35
C ASN A 79 -31.83 -15.57 13.01
N GLU A 80 -31.47 -14.52 12.28
CA GLU A 80 -30.58 -13.43 12.70
C GLU A 80 -31.10 -12.57 13.86
N SER A 81 -32.39 -12.71 14.20
CA SER A 81 -33.01 -12.13 15.39
C SER A 81 -32.67 -12.87 16.69
N GLN A 82 -32.08 -14.06 16.60
CA GLN A 82 -31.71 -14.90 17.74
C GLN A 82 -30.20 -14.88 17.99
N ASN A 83 -29.81 -14.99 19.26
CA ASN A 83 -28.42 -15.22 19.64
C ASN A 83 -27.98 -16.65 19.28
N GLU A 84 -26.67 -16.81 19.02
CA GLU A 84 -26.03 -18.11 18.88
C GLU A 84 -25.88 -18.77 20.27
N GLU A 85 -26.99 -19.35 20.74
CA GLU A 85 -27.11 -20.01 22.03
C GLU A 85 -27.62 -21.44 21.86
N ARG A 86 -27.11 -22.34 22.69
CA ARG A 86 -27.60 -23.72 22.83
C ARG A 86 -27.46 -24.19 24.27
N VAL A 87 -28.23 -25.20 24.66
CA VAL A 87 -28.02 -25.91 25.93
C VAL A 87 -27.34 -27.24 25.64
N THR A 88 -26.23 -27.52 26.32
CA THR A 88 -25.54 -28.81 26.24
C THR A 88 -25.29 -29.31 27.65
N ASN A 89 -25.79 -30.49 27.99
CA ASN A 89 -25.66 -31.08 29.34
C ASN A 89 -26.08 -30.14 30.48
N GLY A 90 -27.17 -29.39 30.30
CA GLY A 90 -27.69 -28.44 31.29
C GLY A 90 -26.88 -27.14 31.43
N ARG A 91 -25.95 -26.88 30.52
CA ARG A 91 -25.14 -25.65 30.47
C ARG A 91 -25.55 -24.80 29.28
N LEU A 92 -25.63 -23.49 29.47
CA LEU A 92 -25.73 -22.54 28.37
C LEU A 92 -24.39 -22.50 27.65
N VAL A 93 -24.42 -22.65 26.34
CA VAL A 93 -23.28 -22.41 25.46
C VAL A 93 -23.61 -21.23 24.56
N PHE A 94 -22.74 -20.22 24.53
CA PHE A 94 -22.91 -19.04 23.67
C PHE A 94 -21.57 -18.58 23.11
N GLN A 95 -21.62 -17.72 22.10
CA GLN A 95 -20.42 -17.18 21.44
C GLN A 95 -20.34 -15.65 21.54
N ALA A 96 -19.20 -15.11 21.94
CA ALA A 96 -18.94 -13.66 21.92
C ALA A 96 -17.81 -13.30 20.94
N VAL A 97 -17.98 -12.16 20.27
CA VAL A 97 -17.02 -11.64 19.29
C VAL A 97 -15.85 -10.97 19.99
N LEU A 98 -14.65 -11.06 19.40
CA LEU A 98 -13.42 -10.45 19.91
C LEU A 98 -13.15 -9.10 19.22
N SER A 99 -12.47 -8.19 19.91
CA SER A 99 -12.01 -6.92 19.33
C SER A 99 -10.84 -7.09 18.35
N GLU A 100 -10.04 -8.13 18.54
CA GLU A 100 -8.87 -8.48 17.73
C GLU A 100 -8.77 -10.00 17.60
N PHE A 101 -8.03 -10.47 16.60
CA PHE A 101 -7.78 -11.90 16.39
C PHE A 101 -6.82 -12.47 17.46
N ILE A 102 -7.10 -13.69 17.88
CA ILE A 102 -6.21 -14.58 18.63
C ILE A 102 -5.71 -15.66 17.67
N TYR A 103 -4.40 -15.81 17.58
CA TYR A 103 -3.70 -16.65 16.60
C TYR A 103 -3.45 -18.06 17.15
N ASP A 104 -3.09 -19.00 16.28
CA ASP A 104 -2.81 -20.39 16.65
C ASP A 104 -1.71 -20.47 17.74
N ASP A 105 -0.66 -19.69 17.57
CA ASP A 105 0.52 -19.68 18.43
C ASP A 105 0.39 -18.79 19.69
N ASP A 106 -0.78 -18.21 19.92
CA ASP A 106 -1.13 -17.60 21.22
C ASP A 106 -1.46 -18.70 22.26
N LYS A 107 -0.53 -19.64 22.50
CA LYS A 107 -0.71 -20.76 23.44
C LYS A 107 0.62 -21.34 23.93
N ASN A 108 0.58 -22.08 25.04
CA ASN A 108 1.76 -22.72 25.62
C ASN A 108 2.21 -23.97 24.81
N GLY A 109 3.52 -24.17 24.67
CA GLY A 109 4.11 -25.53 24.73
C GLY A 109 4.15 -26.40 23.47
N GLY A 110 4.08 -25.86 22.25
CA GLY A 110 4.47 -26.54 21.02
C GLY A 110 5.94 -26.26 20.61
N ALA A 111 6.51 -27.10 19.75
CA ALA A 111 7.76 -26.74 19.07
C ALA A 111 7.48 -25.55 18.15
N GLY A 112 8.19 -24.43 18.35
CA GLY A 112 7.98 -23.20 17.59
C GLY A 112 7.10 -22.15 18.27
N THR A 113 6.39 -22.49 19.37
CA THR A 113 5.49 -21.55 20.05
C THR A 113 6.14 -20.92 21.29
N SER A 114 6.19 -19.59 21.39
CA SER A 114 6.64 -18.82 22.56
C SER A 114 5.52 -18.05 23.27
N GLY A 115 4.27 -18.20 22.82
CA GLY A 115 3.09 -17.66 23.48
C GLY A 115 2.72 -18.35 24.80
N THR A 116 1.73 -17.79 25.50
CA THR A 116 1.10 -18.46 26.66
C THR A 116 -0.40 -18.54 26.46
N ASP A 117 -1.02 -19.61 26.97
CA ASP A 117 -2.47 -19.78 26.88
C ASP A 117 -3.19 -18.50 27.37
N PRO A 118 -4.20 -18.01 26.61
CA PRO A 118 -4.92 -16.83 27.02
C PRO A 118 -5.60 -17.03 28.36
N VAL A 119 -5.79 -15.94 29.11
CA VAL A 119 -6.60 -15.95 30.32
C VAL A 119 -7.74 -14.97 30.20
N PHE A 120 -8.91 -15.36 30.69
CA PHE A 120 -10.14 -14.58 30.57
C PHE A 120 -10.52 -13.89 31.89
N HIS A 121 -10.98 -12.65 31.78
CA HIS A 121 -11.42 -11.82 32.87
C HIS A 121 -12.83 -11.28 32.57
N ALA A 122 -13.76 -11.46 33.49
CA ALA A 122 -15.10 -10.90 33.41
C ALA A 122 -15.63 -10.47 34.78
N PRO A 123 -16.35 -9.34 34.88
CA PRO A 123 -17.03 -8.98 36.11
C PRO A 123 -18.21 -9.91 36.39
N ALA A 124 -18.67 -9.91 37.63
CA ALA A 124 -19.91 -10.61 37.98
C ALA A 124 -21.10 -9.99 37.24
N GLY A 125 -22.01 -10.83 36.77
CA GLY A 125 -23.23 -10.41 36.09
C GLY A 125 -23.03 -9.87 34.67
N TRP A 126 -21.86 -10.11 34.06
CA TRP A 126 -21.65 -9.91 32.62
C TRP A 126 -22.69 -10.68 31.80
N VAL A 127 -22.99 -11.93 32.20
CA VAL A 127 -24.07 -12.72 31.64
C VAL A 127 -25.14 -12.91 32.70
N ARG A 128 -26.42 -12.86 32.32
CA ARG A 128 -27.55 -13.08 33.23
C ARG A 128 -28.61 -13.99 32.63
N SER A 129 -29.05 -14.99 33.38
CA SER A 129 -30.23 -15.79 33.09
C SER A 129 -31.39 -15.30 33.96
N GLY A 130 -32.30 -14.52 33.39
CA GLY A 130 -33.28 -13.75 34.15
C GLY A 130 -32.60 -12.79 35.14
N SER A 131 -32.96 -12.84 36.42
CA SER A 131 -32.32 -12.05 37.48
C SER A 131 -31.02 -12.66 38.02
N THR A 132 -30.63 -13.84 37.54
CA THR A 132 -29.46 -14.57 38.06
C THR A 132 -28.18 -14.15 37.34
N PRO A 133 -27.18 -13.56 38.03
CA PRO A 133 -25.92 -13.17 37.41
C PRO A 133 -24.93 -14.33 37.30
N SER A 134 -24.03 -14.24 36.33
CA SER A 134 -22.80 -15.06 36.29
C SER A 134 -21.84 -14.62 37.39
N ARG A 135 -20.98 -15.53 37.86
CA ARG A 135 -19.86 -15.14 38.73
C ARG A 135 -18.82 -14.31 37.97
N ALA A 136 -18.10 -13.48 38.71
CA ALA A 136 -16.87 -12.90 38.19
C ALA A 136 -15.86 -14.02 37.93
N LEU A 137 -15.06 -13.87 36.88
CA LEU A 137 -13.96 -14.75 36.55
C LEU A 137 -12.70 -13.91 36.43
N VAL A 138 -11.64 -14.32 37.12
CA VAL A 138 -10.35 -13.62 37.10
C VAL A 138 -9.30 -14.63 36.68
N ALA A 139 -8.61 -14.34 35.58
CA ALA A 139 -7.61 -15.21 34.98
C ALA A 139 -8.12 -16.65 34.76
N GLY A 140 -9.35 -16.79 34.27
CA GLY A 140 -9.93 -18.09 33.93
C GLY A 140 -9.18 -18.72 32.76
N ALA A 141 -8.93 -20.02 32.84
CA ALA A 141 -8.25 -20.75 31.78
C ALA A 141 -9.05 -20.71 30.47
N VAL A 142 -8.33 -20.50 29.36
CA VAL A 142 -8.89 -20.50 28.01
C VAL A 142 -8.22 -21.59 27.20
N THR A 143 -9.02 -22.39 26.50
CA THR A 143 -8.49 -23.30 25.46
C THR A 143 -8.40 -22.55 24.15
N ASN A 144 -7.20 -22.34 23.63
CA ASN A 144 -7.03 -21.76 22.30
C ASN A 144 -7.14 -22.85 21.23
N LEU A 145 -8.22 -22.83 20.43
CA LEU A 145 -8.41 -23.73 19.29
C LEU A 145 -8.20 -23.02 17.95
N SER A 146 -7.71 -21.77 17.96
CA SER A 146 -7.41 -21.02 16.74
C SER A 146 -6.45 -21.80 15.86
N THR A 147 -6.65 -21.72 14.55
CA THR A 147 -5.73 -22.23 13.52
C THR A 147 -5.32 -21.09 12.59
N LEU A 148 -5.46 -19.85 13.04
CA LEU A 148 -5.14 -18.65 12.26
C LEU A 148 -3.68 -18.28 12.50
N ASP A 149 -2.88 -18.33 11.44
CA ASP A 149 -1.47 -17.92 11.49
C ASP A 149 -1.32 -16.41 11.67
N TYR A 150 -0.17 -15.98 12.20
CA TYR A 150 0.19 -14.58 12.19
C TYR A 150 0.33 -14.07 10.74
N PRO A 151 -0.22 -12.88 10.42
CA PRO A 151 -0.09 -12.35 9.06
C PRO A 151 1.36 -11.96 8.75
N VAL A 152 1.79 -12.19 7.52
CA VAL A 152 3.07 -11.67 7.03
C VAL A 152 2.91 -10.16 6.73
N PRO A 153 3.87 -9.29 7.06
CA PRO A 153 3.85 -7.89 6.62
C PRO A 153 3.64 -7.71 5.11
N ILE A 154 2.86 -6.70 4.75
CA ILE A 154 2.77 -6.23 3.36
C ILE A 154 3.90 -5.22 3.16
N ALA A 155 4.96 -5.62 2.46
CA ALA A 155 6.17 -4.83 2.33
C ALA A 155 6.67 -4.76 0.88
N ASN A 156 7.37 -3.69 0.54
CA ASN A 156 7.98 -3.49 -0.78
C ASN A 156 9.16 -2.51 -0.70
N TRP A 157 10.03 -2.54 -1.71
CA TRP A 157 11.04 -1.51 -1.88
C TRP A 157 10.40 -0.17 -2.23
N THR A 158 11.01 0.92 -1.78
CA THR A 158 10.57 2.30 -2.07
C THR A 158 11.56 3.05 -2.96
N ARG A 159 12.72 2.45 -3.24
CA ARG A 159 13.78 3.02 -4.08
C ARG A 159 14.12 2.06 -5.23
N PRO A 160 14.40 2.56 -6.44
CA PRO A 160 14.85 1.73 -7.55
C PRO A 160 16.22 1.07 -7.31
N ASP A 161 16.45 -0.05 -7.98
CA ASP A 161 17.73 -0.78 -8.06
C ASP A 161 18.61 -0.27 -9.22
N PHE A 162 19.67 -1.00 -9.60
CA PHE A 162 20.54 -0.76 -10.76
C PHE A 162 21.33 0.56 -10.76
N GLU A 163 21.57 1.14 -9.59
CA GLU A 163 22.49 2.28 -9.48
C GLU A 163 23.96 1.83 -9.48
N ARG A 164 24.81 2.69 -10.04
CA ARG A 164 26.27 2.54 -9.96
C ARG A 164 26.75 3.18 -8.65
N LEU A 165 27.48 2.41 -7.85
CA LEU A 165 28.05 2.85 -6.58
C LEU A 165 29.51 3.25 -6.80
N THR A 166 29.82 4.54 -6.69
CA THR A 166 31.19 5.07 -6.83
C THR A 166 31.96 5.11 -5.50
N GLY A 167 31.40 4.50 -4.45
CA GLY A 167 32.01 4.38 -3.13
C GLY A 167 31.54 3.11 -2.43
N TYR A 168 32.19 2.76 -1.32
CA TYR A 168 31.89 1.56 -0.53
C TYR A 168 30.66 1.71 0.37
N SER A 169 29.56 2.24 -0.18
CA SER A 169 28.30 2.36 0.54
C SER A 169 27.12 2.30 -0.41
N VAL A 170 26.04 1.65 0.02
CA VAL A 170 24.73 1.70 -0.66
C VAL A 170 23.67 2.15 0.34
N THR A 171 22.83 3.09 -0.08
CA THR A 171 21.65 3.51 0.70
C THR A 171 20.40 3.03 0.00
N THR A 172 19.66 2.14 0.64
CA THR A 172 18.39 1.60 0.15
C THR A 172 17.27 1.90 1.14
N ALA A 173 16.02 1.70 0.71
CA ALA A 173 14.86 1.90 1.56
C ALA A 173 13.72 0.97 1.16
N ALA A 174 12.95 0.58 2.16
CA ALA A 174 11.75 -0.22 2.03
C ALA A 174 10.66 0.29 2.97
N ILE A 175 9.43 -0.11 2.68
CA ILE A 175 8.27 0.13 3.51
C ILE A 175 7.58 -1.18 3.82
N GLY A 176 6.86 -1.23 4.93
CA GLY A 176 5.89 -2.29 5.15
C GLY A 176 4.85 -1.92 6.19
N PHE A 177 3.75 -2.66 6.18
CA PHE A 177 2.60 -2.46 7.05
C PHE A 177 2.12 -3.80 7.59
N HIS A 178 1.64 -3.79 8.83
CA HIS A 178 1.16 -4.98 9.50
C HIS A 178 0.09 -4.63 10.54
N ALA A 179 -0.84 -5.54 10.82
CA ALA A 179 -1.96 -5.31 11.75
C ALA A 179 -1.52 -4.93 13.17
N SER A 180 -0.32 -5.34 13.59
CA SER A 180 0.24 -5.01 14.90
C SER A 180 0.92 -3.65 15.02
N GLY A 181 1.05 -2.90 13.92
CA GLY A 181 1.70 -1.59 13.88
C GLY A 181 1.16 -0.63 14.95
N ARG A 182 2.05 -0.07 15.78
CA ARG A 182 1.69 0.78 16.93
C ARG A 182 2.86 1.66 17.36
N GLY A 183 2.57 2.72 18.12
CA GLY A 183 3.59 3.61 18.67
C GLY A 183 4.36 4.39 17.60
N GLY A 184 3.72 4.71 16.47
CA GLY A 184 4.33 5.38 15.34
C GLY A 184 5.17 4.49 14.44
N ARG A 185 5.14 3.17 14.65
CA ARG A 185 5.93 2.19 13.90
C ARG A 185 5.03 1.14 13.25
N PRO A 186 5.02 1.04 11.91
CA PRO A 186 4.29 -0.02 11.21
C PRO A 186 4.84 -1.42 11.49
N LEU A 187 6.14 -1.52 11.72
CA LEU A 187 6.89 -2.75 11.95
C LEU A 187 7.86 -2.59 13.12
N ALA A 188 8.35 -3.69 13.68
CA ALA A 188 9.37 -3.67 14.73
C ALA A 188 10.71 -3.16 14.19
N CYS A 189 11.10 -3.66 13.01
CA CYS A 189 12.25 -3.18 12.23
C CYS A 189 12.23 -3.72 10.80
N ILE A 190 13.09 -3.15 9.95
CA ILE A 190 13.51 -3.76 8.68
C ILE A 190 15.01 -3.99 8.73
N SER A 191 15.45 -5.21 8.40
CA SER A 191 16.86 -5.57 8.23
C SER A 191 17.20 -5.55 6.75
N PHE A 192 18.30 -4.91 6.38
CA PHE A 192 18.85 -4.95 5.02
C PHE A 192 20.17 -5.70 5.03
N THR A 193 20.37 -6.58 4.06
CA THR A 193 21.60 -7.33 3.86
C THR A 193 22.12 -7.12 2.45
N ALA A 194 23.39 -6.75 2.32
CA ALA A 194 24.10 -6.68 1.04
C ALA A 194 25.07 -7.86 0.95
N THR A 195 25.08 -8.56 -0.18
CA THR A 195 25.96 -9.70 -0.42
C THR A 195 26.52 -9.71 -1.85
N SER A 196 27.79 -10.10 -1.99
CA SER A 196 28.42 -10.40 -3.29
C SER A 196 28.56 -11.91 -3.53
N GLY A 197 27.99 -12.75 -2.66
CA GLY A 197 28.25 -14.19 -2.58
C GLY A 197 29.55 -14.55 -1.84
N VAL A 198 30.43 -13.58 -1.57
CA VAL A 198 31.69 -13.76 -0.83
C VAL A 198 31.69 -12.92 0.44
N HIS A 199 31.36 -11.63 0.33
CA HIS A 199 31.20 -10.74 1.47
C HIS A 199 29.72 -10.48 1.72
N SER A 200 29.35 -10.31 2.98
CA SER A 200 28.01 -9.95 3.40
C SER A 200 28.06 -8.93 4.52
N THR A 201 27.14 -7.97 4.52
CA THR A 201 26.96 -6.99 5.59
C THR A 201 25.47 -6.76 5.82
N THR A 202 25.08 -6.48 7.07
CA THR A 202 23.68 -6.30 7.45
C THR A 202 23.53 -5.06 8.33
N VAL A 203 22.44 -4.32 8.12
CA VAL A 203 22.01 -3.22 8.99
C VAL A 203 20.54 -3.42 9.37
N VAL A 204 20.20 -3.16 10.63
CA VAL A 204 18.82 -3.21 11.11
C VAL A 204 18.34 -1.79 11.39
N VAL A 205 17.17 -1.43 10.86
CA VAL A 205 16.55 -0.12 10.98
C VAL A 205 15.25 -0.27 11.76
N ALA A 206 15.24 0.23 13.00
CA ALA A 206 14.09 0.12 13.90
C ALA A 206 13.01 1.17 13.63
N GLU A 207 13.41 2.37 13.21
CA GLU A 207 12.54 3.53 13.12
C GLU A 207 12.42 3.99 11.66
N PRO A 208 11.19 4.14 11.13
CA PRO A 208 11.00 4.77 9.85
C PRO A 208 11.31 6.27 9.93
N ARG A 209 11.55 6.91 8.79
CA ARG A 209 11.76 8.35 8.66
C ARG A 209 11.17 8.89 7.37
N ILE A 210 11.05 10.21 7.30
CA ILE A 210 10.84 10.95 6.05
C ILE A 210 12.20 11.49 5.60
N GLU A 211 12.55 11.24 4.34
CA GLU A 211 13.72 11.86 3.72
C GLU A 211 13.32 13.14 2.98
N SER A 212 13.37 14.27 3.69
CA SER A 212 12.95 15.59 3.18
C SER A 212 13.73 16.11 1.97
N GLN A 213 14.85 15.48 1.61
CA GLN A 213 15.62 15.79 0.41
C GLN A 213 14.98 15.22 -0.87
N LEU A 214 14.08 14.24 -0.73
CA LEU A 214 13.31 13.71 -1.84
C LEU A 214 12.10 14.61 -2.06
N ALA A 215 12.06 15.28 -3.21
CA ALA A 215 10.94 16.12 -3.63
C ALA A 215 9.74 15.27 -4.12
N ASP A 216 9.32 14.32 -3.30
CA ASP A 216 8.10 13.54 -3.52
C ASP A 216 6.88 14.46 -3.40
N ALA A 217 5.82 14.21 -4.19
CA ALA A 217 4.61 15.03 -4.16
C ALA A 217 3.97 15.09 -2.76
N HIS A 218 3.98 13.96 -2.05
CA HIS A 218 3.71 13.85 -0.62
C HIS A 218 4.84 13.10 0.09
N PRO A 219 5.17 13.44 1.35
CA PRO A 219 6.19 12.76 2.13
C PRO A 219 5.97 11.24 2.24
N VAL A 220 7.03 10.47 2.00
CA VAL A 220 7.03 9.00 2.15
C VAL A 220 7.68 8.62 3.49
N ILE A 221 6.98 7.82 4.29
CA ILE A 221 7.48 7.27 5.55
C ILE A 221 8.08 5.88 5.28
N GLU A 222 9.39 5.72 5.45
CA GLU A 222 10.12 4.52 5.04
C GLU A 222 11.27 4.16 5.98
N TYR A 223 11.68 2.89 5.97
CA TYR A 223 12.88 2.43 6.68
C TYR A 223 14.07 2.57 5.74
N VAL A 224 15.04 3.40 6.11
CA VAL A 224 16.21 3.71 5.26
C VAL A 224 17.48 3.17 5.89
N GLY A 225 18.16 2.28 5.17
CA GLY A 225 19.40 1.65 5.60
C GLY A 225 20.57 2.06 4.71
N THR A 226 21.72 2.37 5.33
CA THR A 226 22.99 2.54 4.63
C THR A 226 23.92 1.38 4.99
N LEU A 227 24.30 0.57 4.00
CA LEU A 227 25.21 -0.56 4.19
C LEU A 227 26.64 -0.16 3.82
N ASN A 228 27.59 -0.53 4.68
CA ASN A 228 29.02 -0.35 4.42
C ASN A 228 29.57 -1.53 3.61
N LEU A 229 30.06 -1.25 2.42
CA LEU A 229 30.57 -2.26 1.48
C LEU A 229 32.10 -2.35 1.51
N THR A 230 32.77 -1.84 2.54
CA THR A 230 34.22 -1.96 2.68
C THR A 230 34.61 -3.45 2.69
N GLY A 231 35.58 -3.83 1.86
CA GLY A 231 36.00 -5.23 1.67
C GLY A 231 35.32 -5.94 0.49
N PHE A 232 34.23 -5.38 -0.05
CA PHE A 232 33.65 -5.89 -1.29
C PHE A 232 34.57 -5.60 -2.46
N THR A 233 34.67 -6.55 -3.39
CA THR A 233 35.51 -6.40 -4.59
C THR A 233 34.94 -5.34 -5.51
N ASP A 234 35.80 -4.44 -6.00
CA ASP A 234 35.44 -3.51 -7.07
C ASP A 234 34.92 -4.27 -8.30
N ASN A 235 33.97 -3.69 -9.03
CA ASN A 235 33.26 -4.31 -10.15
C ASN A 235 32.31 -5.47 -9.80
N ALA A 236 32.10 -5.78 -8.51
CA ALA A 236 31.12 -6.77 -8.11
C ALA A 236 29.68 -6.28 -8.32
N ILE A 237 28.80 -7.23 -8.66
CA ILE A 237 27.37 -7.05 -8.52
C ILE A 237 27.01 -7.34 -7.06
N VAL A 238 26.43 -6.36 -6.38
CA VAL A 238 25.99 -6.44 -5.00
C VAL A 238 24.49 -6.65 -4.99
N ALA A 239 24.05 -7.81 -4.49
CA ALA A 239 22.64 -8.08 -4.24
C ALA A 239 22.28 -7.50 -2.86
N VAL A 240 21.15 -6.80 -2.77
CA VAL A 240 20.63 -6.27 -1.51
C VAL A 240 19.22 -6.80 -1.29
N ASN A 241 19.00 -7.47 -0.16
CA ASN A 241 17.70 -7.98 0.26
C ASN A 241 17.28 -7.32 1.57
N PHE A 242 15.99 -7.27 1.84
CA PHE A 242 15.44 -6.92 3.15
C PHE A 242 14.60 -8.03 3.78
N LYS A 243 14.51 -7.98 5.11
CA LYS A 243 13.51 -8.69 5.92
C LYS A 243 12.70 -7.70 6.74
N ALA A 244 11.38 -7.82 6.74
CA ALA A 244 10.47 -6.96 7.51
C ALA A 244 9.83 -7.75 8.66
N TYR A 245 10.02 -7.27 9.88
CA TYR A 245 9.63 -7.94 11.12
C TYR A 245 8.41 -7.25 11.74
N PRO A 246 7.27 -7.94 11.93
CA PRO A 246 6.11 -7.35 12.59
C PRO A 246 6.37 -7.17 14.10
N LEU A 247 5.53 -6.38 14.78
CA LEU A 247 5.61 -6.25 16.25
C LEU A 247 5.05 -7.46 16.99
N ILE A 248 4.10 -8.16 16.37
CA ILE A 248 3.44 -9.37 16.87
C ILE A 248 3.50 -10.37 15.74
N GLY A 249 4.02 -11.56 16.01
CA GLY A 249 4.26 -12.60 15.03
C GLY A 249 5.47 -13.48 15.35
N ASP A 250 5.52 -14.64 14.73
CA ASP A 250 6.56 -15.66 14.84
C ASP A 250 7.61 -15.58 13.71
N ALA A 251 8.48 -16.59 13.59
CA ALA A 251 9.48 -16.64 12.53
C ALA A 251 8.90 -16.83 11.12
N ASP A 252 7.73 -17.48 10.99
CA ASP A 252 7.10 -17.80 9.71
C ASP A 252 6.38 -16.59 9.10
N CYS A 253 6.01 -15.62 9.94
CA CYS A 253 5.41 -14.36 9.48
C CYS A 253 6.43 -13.27 9.10
N VAL A 254 7.74 -13.54 9.15
CA VAL A 254 8.76 -12.55 8.72
C VAL A 254 8.76 -12.44 7.20
N TYR A 255 8.52 -11.23 6.69
CA TYR A 255 8.62 -10.98 5.25
C TYR A 255 10.08 -11.08 4.80
N ASP A 256 10.38 -11.91 3.80
CA ASP A 256 11.74 -12.07 3.24
C ASP A 256 11.76 -11.85 1.72
N SER A 257 12.42 -10.76 1.31
CA SER A 257 12.58 -10.43 -0.11
C SER A 257 13.41 -11.46 -0.92
N THR A 258 14.10 -12.39 -0.29
CA THR A 258 14.82 -13.47 -1.00
C THR A 258 13.90 -14.62 -1.43
N ALA A 259 12.77 -14.82 -0.73
CA ALA A 259 11.83 -15.90 -1.02
C ALA A 259 10.90 -15.58 -2.21
N GLY A 260 10.75 -14.29 -2.55
CA GLY A 260 9.73 -13.82 -3.48
C GLY A 260 8.32 -13.85 -2.88
N SER A 261 7.31 -13.41 -3.63
CA SER A 261 5.91 -13.54 -3.22
C SER A 261 5.41 -14.98 -3.46
N ALA A 262 4.64 -15.53 -2.50
CA ALA A 262 3.93 -16.81 -2.68
C ALA A 262 2.95 -16.79 -3.87
N THR A 263 2.52 -15.60 -4.27
CA THR A 263 1.78 -15.32 -5.50
C THR A 263 2.74 -14.65 -6.50
N ALA A 264 3.57 -15.49 -7.13
CA ALA A 264 4.74 -15.07 -7.91
C ALA A 264 4.43 -14.10 -9.10
N ASP A 265 3.19 -13.99 -9.55
CA ASP A 265 2.78 -13.13 -10.68
C ASP A 265 2.30 -11.72 -10.26
N VAL A 266 2.26 -11.43 -8.95
CA VAL A 266 1.47 -10.30 -8.43
C VAL A 266 2.33 -9.21 -7.81
N ASN A 267 3.38 -9.63 -7.09
CA ASN A 267 4.29 -8.74 -6.38
C ASN A 267 5.67 -8.77 -7.03
N HIS A 268 5.72 -8.42 -8.32
CA HIS A 268 6.88 -8.62 -9.20
C HIS A 268 8.21 -8.05 -8.70
N PHE A 269 8.30 -7.29 -7.61
CA PHE A 269 9.54 -6.62 -7.21
C PHE A 269 9.90 -6.77 -5.75
N THR A 270 9.39 -7.80 -5.10
CA THR A 270 9.82 -8.15 -3.75
C THR A 270 11.14 -8.91 -3.73
N PHE A 271 11.79 -9.08 -4.87
CA PHE A 271 13.06 -9.78 -5.00
C PHE A 271 14.25 -8.91 -4.54
N PRO A 272 15.45 -9.49 -4.40
CA PRO A 272 16.66 -8.75 -4.07
C PRO A 272 17.02 -7.70 -5.13
N GLN A 273 17.36 -6.49 -4.71
CA GLN A 273 17.87 -5.42 -5.56
C GLN A 273 19.30 -5.70 -6.00
N SER A 274 19.70 -5.15 -7.14
CA SER A 274 21.03 -5.31 -7.71
C SER A 274 21.72 -3.97 -7.91
N TYR A 275 22.99 -3.87 -7.51
CA TYR A 275 23.82 -2.69 -7.65
C TYR A 275 25.20 -3.04 -8.22
N LEU A 276 25.78 -2.12 -9.00
CA LEU A 276 27.15 -2.27 -9.48
C LEU A 276 28.10 -1.46 -8.60
N LEU A 277 28.97 -2.13 -7.85
CA LEU A 277 30.07 -1.48 -7.13
C LEU A 277 31.19 -1.17 -8.11
N ASP A 278 31.49 0.11 -8.33
CA ASP A 278 32.58 0.57 -9.19
C ASP A 278 33.20 1.84 -8.60
N VAL A 279 34.06 1.63 -7.62
CA VAL A 279 34.81 2.67 -6.92
C VAL A 279 35.97 3.15 -7.77
N ALA A 280 36.63 2.26 -8.52
CA ALA A 280 37.81 2.62 -9.32
C ALA A 280 37.46 3.32 -10.65
N GLY A 281 36.23 3.21 -11.14
CA GLY A 281 35.81 3.89 -12.36
C GLY A 281 36.30 3.24 -13.65
N THR A 282 36.73 1.97 -13.62
CA THR A 282 37.53 1.36 -14.70
C THR A 282 36.69 0.76 -15.83
N ARG A 283 35.38 0.55 -15.66
CA ARG A 283 34.51 -0.05 -16.69
C ARG A 283 34.20 0.86 -17.88
N GLY A 284 34.61 2.12 -17.83
CA GLY A 284 34.34 3.11 -18.87
C GLY A 284 32.91 3.65 -18.85
N TYR A 285 32.77 4.97 -18.86
CA TYR A 285 31.47 5.65 -18.73
C TYR A 285 31.30 6.66 -19.86
N PRO A 286 31.17 6.17 -21.11
CA PRO A 286 31.15 7.05 -22.25
C PRO A 286 29.87 7.85 -22.32
N ILE A 287 29.97 8.99 -22.99
CA ILE A 287 28.83 9.82 -23.31
C ILE A 287 28.71 10.04 -24.83
N ALA A 288 27.48 10.25 -25.27
CA ALA A 288 27.13 10.65 -26.63
C ALA A 288 26.05 11.73 -26.58
N VAL A 289 25.95 12.54 -27.63
CA VAL A 289 24.89 13.55 -27.79
C VAL A 289 24.04 13.23 -29.00
N VAL A 290 22.73 13.36 -28.89
CA VAL A 290 21.77 13.30 -30.00
C VAL A 290 21.30 14.70 -30.33
N ASN A 291 21.35 15.05 -31.62
CA ASN A 291 20.71 16.23 -32.17
C ASN A 291 20.08 15.89 -33.53
N PRO A 292 18.76 15.73 -33.61
CA PRO A 292 18.07 15.38 -34.85
C PRO A 292 18.20 16.41 -35.97
N ALA A 293 18.47 17.68 -35.63
CA ALA A 293 18.58 18.76 -36.61
C ALA A 293 19.98 18.86 -37.25
N SER A 294 21.04 18.55 -36.51
CA SER A 294 22.42 18.75 -36.95
C SER A 294 23.30 17.49 -36.90
N GLY A 295 22.77 16.38 -36.38
CA GLY A 295 23.51 15.15 -36.18
C GLY A 295 23.63 14.30 -37.45
N GLY A 296 24.66 13.45 -37.47
CA GLY A 296 24.90 12.48 -38.53
C GLY A 296 24.86 11.03 -38.03
N PRO A 297 24.92 10.03 -38.93
CA PRO A 297 24.97 8.62 -38.55
C PRO A 297 26.28 8.22 -37.83
N ALA A 298 27.36 8.99 -38.03
CA ALA A 298 28.67 8.79 -37.42
C ALA A 298 28.96 9.88 -36.36
N GLY A 299 28.08 10.00 -35.37
CA GLY A 299 28.30 10.89 -34.22
C GLY A 299 29.52 10.47 -33.39
N ARG A 300 29.99 11.39 -32.54
CA ARG A 300 31.17 11.18 -31.71
C ARG A 300 30.77 10.68 -30.32
N VAL A 301 31.43 9.60 -29.90
CA VAL A 301 31.43 9.12 -28.51
C VAL A 301 32.71 9.61 -27.84
N VAL A 302 32.62 10.00 -26.57
CA VAL A 302 33.77 10.41 -25.75
C VAL A 302 33.77 9.66 -24.42
N GLY A 303 34.97 9.36 -23.90
CA GLY A 303 35.13 8.63 -22.64
C GLY A 303 34.96 9.54 -21.43
N GLY A 304 33.92 9.30 -20.62
CA GLY A 304 33.68 10.03 -19.37
C GLY A 304 32.79 11.27 -19.53
N ASP A 305 32.04 11.56 -18.48
CA ASP A 305 31.14 12.71 -18.43
C ASP A 305 31.81 13.94 -17.79
N SER A 306 32.21 14.91 -18.61
CA SER A 306 32.79 16.19 -18.18
C SER A 306 32.26 17.33 -19.04
N GLY A 307 32.36 18.58 -18.56
CA GLY A 307 31.93 19.75 -19.36
C GLY A 307 32.57 19.80 -20.75
N ALA A 308 33.89 19.61 -20.83
CA ALA A 308 34.62 19.60 -22.10
C ALA A 308 34.22 18.42 -23.01
N ASN A 309 33.99 17.25 -22.42
CA ASN A 309 33.53 16.07 -23.16
C ASN A 309 32.12 16.25 -23.70
N ARG A 310 31.21 16.87 -22.93
CA ARG A 310 29.85 17.21 -23.39
C ARG A 310 29.91 18.15 -24.58
N THR A 311 30.74 19.19 -24.54
CA THR A 311 30.96 20.10 -25.67
C THR A 311 31.52 19.36 -26.89
N THR A 312 32.49 18.45 -26.66
CA THR A 312 33.13 17.67 -27.72
C THR A 312 32.16 16.72 -28.41
N ALA A 313 31.31 16.02 -27.65
CA ALA A 313 30.27 15.16 -28.19
C ALA A 313 29.17 15.97 -28.90
N ALA A 314 28.80 17.13 -28.35
CA ALA A 314 27.80 18.02 -28.95
C ALA A 314 28.26 18.68 -30.26
N ALA A 315 29.58 18.81 -30.49
CA ALA A 315 30.13 19.32 -31.75
C ALA A 315 30.00 18.34 -32.93
N THR A 316 29.78 17.05 -32.65
CA THR A 316 29.56 16.02 -33.68
C THR A 316 28.48 15.04 -33.19
N PRO A 317 27.22 15.49 -33.08
CA PRO A 317 26.17 14.68 -32.47
C PRO A 317 25.68 13.58 -33.40
N PHE A 318 25.06 12.55 -32.83
CA PHE A 318 24.30 11.55 -33.56
C PHE A 318 22.95 12.11 -34.01
N ALA A 319 22.45 11.67 -35.17
CA ALA A 319 21.13 12.09 -35.66
C ALA A 319 19.99 11.43 -34.85
N THR A 320 20.17 10.19 -34.40
CA THR A 320 19.13 9.44 -33.68
C THR A 320 19.63 8.79 -32.39
N VAL A 321 18.70 8.53 -31.47
CA VAL A 321 18.96 7.76 -30.24
C VAL A 321 19.55 6.39 -30.58
N ALA A 322 18.95 5.65 -31.52
CA ALA A 322 19.40 4.30 -31.89
C ALA A 322 20.86 4.29 -32.40
N GLN A 323 21.25 5.28 -33.22
CA GLN A 323 22.63 5.41 -33.70
C GLN A 323 23.61 5.70 -32.56
N ALA A 324 23.22 6.56 -31.62
CA ALA A 324 24.05 6.85 -30.45
C ALA A 324 24.23 5.64 -29.54
N LEU A 325 23.17 4.84 -29.32
CA LEU A 325 23.26 3.59 -28.55
C LEU A 325 24.22 2.59 -29.20
N ALA A 326 24.17 2.45 -30.53
CA ALA A 326 25.13 1.61 -31.27
C ALA A 326 26.56 2.14 -31.14
N GLY A 327 26.77 3.44 -31.30
CA GLY A 327 28.08 4.07 -31.12
C GLY A 327 28.66 3.86 -29.73
N LEU A 328 27.84 4.00 -28.69
CA LEU A 328 28.24 3.73 -27.29
C LEU A 328 28.64 2.26 -27.10
N SER A 329 27.86 1.32 -27.64
CA SER A 329 28.15 -0.12 -27.61
C SER A 329 29.50 -0.43 -28.27
N SER A 330 29.74 0.11 -29.47
CA SER A 330 31.01 -0.06 -30.20
C SER A 330 32.19 0.56 -29.47
N TYR A 331 32.03 1.75 -28.88
CA TYR A 331 33.07 2.39 -28.09
C TYR A 331 33.48 1.53 -26.90
N LEU A 332 32.49 1.02 -26.15
CA LEU A 332 32.75 0.16 -25.00
C LEU A 332 33.44 -1.14 -25.43
N ALA A 333 33.05 -1.72 -26.57
CA ALA A 333 33.65 -2.97 -27.06
C ALA A 333 35.12 -2.74 -27.41
N ALA A 334 35.42 -1.64 -28.09
CA ALA A 334 36.76 -1.30 -28.53
C ALA A 334 37.70 -0.85 -27.39
N ASN A 335 37.19 -0.15 -26.37
CA ASN A 335 38.02 0.50 -25.35
C ASN A 335 37.97 -0.17 -23.97
N HIS A 336 36.93 -0.96 -23.69
CA HIS A 336 36.67 -1.52 -22.36
C HIS A 336 36.31 -3.02 -22.39
N GLY A 337 36.41 -3.69 -23.55
CA GLY A 337 36.18 -5.13 -23.68
C GLY A 337 34.75 -5.60 -23.39
N ARG A 338 33.77 -4.68 -23.41
CA ARG A 338 32.35 -4.97 -23.13
C ARG A 338 31.44 -4.22 -24.09
N SER A 339 30.26 -4.74 -24.43
CA SER A 339 29.32 -4.06 -25.33
C SER A 339 27.97 -3.70 -24.69
N ASN A 340 27.77 -4.04 -23.42
CA ASN A 340 26.57 -3.60 -22.67
C ASN A 340 26.65 -2.10 -22.35
N LEU A 341 25.51 -1.43 -22.27
CA LEU A 341 25.43 0.03 -22.12
C LEU A 341 25.39 0.51 -20.67
N ALA A 342 25.67 -0.36 -19.70
CA ALA A 342 25.64 -0.03 -18.28
C ALA A 342 26.60 1.12 -17.96
N GLY A 343 26.08 2.15 -17.29
CA GLY A 343 26.80 3.36 -16.89
C GLY A 343 27.05 4.37 -18.01
N ALA A 344 26.69 4.08 -19.27
CA ALA A 344 26.77 5.06 -20.35
C ALA A 344 25.71 6.17 -20.15
N THR A 345 26.00 7.37 -20.67
CA THR A 345 25.05 8.49 -20.65
C THR A 345 24.78 9.00 -22.08
N LEU A 346 23.51 9.06 -22.45
CA LEU A 346 23.05 9.68 -23.68
C LEU A 346 22.43 11.04 -23.37
N TYR A 347 23.00 12.08 -23.96
CA TYR A 347 22.54 13.44 -23.83
C TYR A 347 21.66 13.84 -25.01
N LEU A 348 20.56 14.54 -24.73
CA LEU A 348 19.63 15.07 -25.72
C LEU A 348 19.84 16.58 -25.89
N ALA A 349 20.09 17.04 -27.12
CA ALA A 349 20.02 18.46 -27.44
C ALA A 349 18.57 18.98 -27.42
N SER A 350 18.39 20.29 -27.56
CA SER A 350 17.07 20.90 -27.77
C SER A 350 16.37 20.28 -28.99
N GLY A 351 15.05 20.09 -28.90
CA GLY A 351 14.21 19.62 -30.00
C GLY A 351 13.52 18.28 -29.74
N ALA A 352 12.84 17.78 -30.78
CA ALA A 352 12.07 16.54 -30.74
C ALA A 352 12.90 15.34 -31.21
N HIS A 353 13.02 14.33 -30.35
CA HIS A 353 13.79 13.11 -30.54
C HIS A 353 12.87 11.92 -30.61
N LYS A 354 13.00 11.09 -31.65
CA LYS A 354 12.28 9.82 -31.69
C LYS A 354 12.90 8.84 -30.69
N VAL A 355 12.06 8.33 -29.78
CA VAL A 355 12.41 7.24 -28.86
C VAL A 355 12.71 5.99 -29.68
N VAL A 356 13.53 5.09 -29.10
CA VAL A 356 14.12 3.90 -29.72
C VAL A 356 13.09 3.07 -30.53
N GLY A 357 12.95 3.38 -31.82
CA GLY A 357 12.09 2.70 -32.77
C GLY A 357 12.89 1.94 -33.83
N GLY A 358 12.26 0.90 -34.41
CA GLY A 358 12.87 0.01 -35.42
C GLY A 358 13.60 -1.21 -34.84
N THR A 359 13.99 -2.14 -35.70
CA THR A 359 14.90 -3.26 -35.36
C THR A 359 16.06 -2.68 -34.56
N GLN A 360 16.32 -3.19 -33.34
CA GLN A 360 17.50 -2.80 -32.55
C GLN A 360 18.67 -2.60 -33.51
N ALA A 361 19.37 -1.47 -33.40
CA ALA A 361 20.57 -1.26 -34.18
C ALA A 361 21.44 -2.50 -34.02
N ALA A 362 21.68 -3.22 -35.12
CA ALA A 362 22.43 -4.47 -35.10
C ALA A 362 23.76 -4.22 -34.34
N GLY A 363 23.98 -4.92 -33.23
CA GLY A 363 25.21 -4.78 -32.42
C GLY A 363 25.05 -4.11 -31.04
N VAL A 364 23.85 -3.76 -30.57
CA VAL A 364 23.64 -3.40 -29.15
C VAL A 364 23.47 -4.67 -28.32
N SER A 365 24.28 -4.84 -27.27
CA SER A 365 24.15 -5.99 -26.37
C SER A 365 22.84 -5.94 -25.60
N THR A 366 22.18 -7.10 -25.51
CA THR A 366 20.99 -7.33 -24.68
C THR A 366 21.33 -7.78 -23.25
N ALA A 367 22.61 -7.87 -22.89
CA ALA A 367 23.01 -8.24 -21.53
C ALA A 367 22.95 -7.00 -20.62
N ALA A 368 22.24 -7.10 -19.49
CA ALA A 368 22.25 -6.07 -18.48
C ALA A 368 23.64 -6.01 -17.81
N GLY A 369 24.34 -4.89 -17.91
CA GLY A 369 25.69 -4.73 -17.34
C GLY A 369 25.75 -4.38 -15.86
N GLY A 370 24.63 -4.48 -15.14
CA GLY A 370 24.52 -4.28 -13.69
C GLY A 370 24.10 -2.88 -13.22
N CYS A 371 24.00 -1.89 -14.11
CA CYS A 371 23.46 -0.57 -13.78
C CYS A 371 22.75 0.12 -14.96
N TRP A 372 22.09 1.24 -14.70
CA TRP A 372 21.34 2.02 -15.70
C TRP A 372 22.22 2.54 -16.85
N LEU A 373 21.71 2.43 -18.08
CA LEU A 373 21.96 3.42 -19.13
C LEU A 373 21.13 4.66 -18.80
N THR A 374 21.73 5.86 -18.80
CA THR A 374 21.00 7.10 -18.50
C THR A 374 20.76 7.91 -19.77
N ILE A 375 19.53 8.35 -20.02
CA ILE A 375 19.14 9.27 -21.09
C ILE A 375 18.60 10.54 -20.45
N LYS A 376 19.18 11.71 -20.77
CA LYS A 376 18.80 13.00 -20.17
C LYS A 376 19.13 14.20 -21.07
N PRO A 377 18.49 15.37 -20.87
CA PRO A 377 18.86 16.57 -21.61
C PRO A 377 20.33 16.99 -21.37
N LEU A 378 20.94 17.61 -22.37
CA LEU A 378 22.19 18.36 -22.20
C LEU A 378 22.00 19.42 -21.09
N PRO A 379 23.02 19.72 -20.26
CA PRO A 379 22.91 20.79 -19.27
C PRO A 379 22.49 22.12 -19.91
N GLY A 380 21.46 22.75 -19.36
CA GLY A 380 20.88 23.99 -19.87
C GLY A 380 19.80 23.81 -20.94
N VAL A 381 19.57 22.60 -21.44
CA VAL A 381 18.46 22.29 -22.35
C VAL A 381 17.19 22.03 -21.55
N VAL A 382 16.11 22.73 -21.90
CA VAL A 382 14.78 22.63 -21.23
C VAL A 382 13.70 22.04 -22.13
N ASP A 383 13.99 21.87 -23.42
CA ASP A 383 13.06 21.54 -24.50
C ASP A 383 13.47 20.29 -25.29
N ALA A 384 14.15 19.34 -24.63
CA ALA A 384 14.38 18.00 -25.19
C ALA A 384 13.11 17.15 -25.02
N VAL A 385 12.39 16.95 -26.12
CA VAL A 385 11.14 16.19 -26.16
C VAL A 385 11.38 14.82 -26.78
N LEU A 386 10.95 13.77 -26.11
CA LEU A 386 10.93 12.40 -26.60
C LEU A 386 9.55 12.09 -27.17
N GLU A 387 9.51 11.54 -28.38
CA GLU A 387 8.28 11.18 -29.09
C GLU A 387 8.32 9.71 -29.55
N PRO A 388 7.17 9.02 -29.64
CA PRO A 388 7.13 7.69 -30.26
C PRO A 388 7.61 7.75 -31.71
N ASP A 389 8.32 6.70 -32.13
CA ASP A 389 8.68 6.53 -33.54
C ASP A 389 7.46 6.08 -34.37
N ALA A 390 7.45 6.42 -35.66
CA ALA A 390 6.36 6.12 -36.59
C ALA A 390 6.42 4.68 -37.17
N GLY A 391 7.54 3.96 -36.97
CA GLY A 391 7.74 2.56 -37.40
C GLY A 391 7.07 1.51 -36.51
N SER A 392 7.25 0.22 -36.84
CA SER A 392 6.78 -0.93 -36.03
C SER A 392 7.19 -0.77 -34.56
N ASN A 393 6.41 -1.37 -33.65
CA ASN A 393 6.48 -1.16 -32.19
C ASN A 393 7.92 -0.97 -31.67
N SER A 394 8.15 0.21 -31.08
CA SER A 394 9.45 0.66 -30.60
C SER A 394 9.98 -0.31 -29.54
N LYS A 395 11.12 -0.96 -29.76
CA LYS A 395 11.66 -1.91 -28.78
C LYS A 395 12.55 -1.20 -27.77
N ILE A 396 12.13 -1.17 -26.50
CA ILE A 396 13.07 -0.86 -25.42
C ILE A 396 14.14 -1.97 -25.47
N PRO A 397 15.44 -1.64 -25.62
CA PRO A 397 16.49 -2.64 -25.50
C PRO A 397 16.29 -3.49 -24.25
N ALA A 398 16.68 -4.77 -24.27
CA ALA A 398 16.69 -5.63 -23.08
C ALA A 398 17.80 -5.20 -22.10
N HIS A 399 17.84 -3.92 -21.74
CA HIS A 399 18.80 -3.27 -20.88
C HIS A 399 18.02 -2.45 -19.83
N ALA A 400 18.64 -2.17 -18.70
CA ALA A 400 18.10 -1.23 -17.72
C ALA A 400 18.28 0.21 -18.25
N ILE A 401 17.19 0.94 -18.46
CA ILE A 401 17.20 2.32 -18.96
C ILE A 401 16.56 3.26 -17.95
N LYS A 402 17.30 4.32 -17.60
CA LYS A 402 16.85 5.46 -16.79
C LYS A 402 16.70 6.68 -17.68
N PHE A 403 15.51 7.25 -17.71
CA PHE A 403 15.26 8.59 -18.24
C PHE A 403 15.24 9.57 -17.08
N GLU A 404 15.98 10.67 -17.22
CA GLU A 404 16.12 11.67 -16.16
C GLU A 404 15.84 13.07 -16.71
N ASN A 405 14.90 13.78 -16.09
CA ASN A 405 14.50 15.15 -16.48
C ASN A 405 14.04 15.27 -17.95
N CYS A 406 13.47 14.21 -18.52
CA CYS A 406 12.98 14.19 -19.90
C CYS A 406 11.50 14.56 -20.00
N THR A 407 11.09 15.14 -21.12
CA THR A 407 9.67 15.30 -21.48
C THR A 407 9.28 14.30 -22.56
N PHE A 408 8.22 13.55 -22.35
CA PHE A 408 7.64 12.59 -23.28
C PHE A 408 6.31 13.12 -23.81
N VAL A 409 6.15 13.18 -25.14
CA VAL A 409 4.90 13.61 -25.79
C VAL A 409 4.41 12.54 -26.75
N ARG A 410 3.26 11.94 -26.44
CA ARG A 410 2.56 10.96 -27.28
C ARG A 410 1.42 11.66 -28.02
N SER A 411 1.61 11.90 -29.31
CA SER A 411 0.59 12.46 -30.19
C SER A 411 -0.02 11.41 -31.14
N ALA A 412 0.60 10.24 -31.25
CA ALA A 412 0.16 9.13 -32.08
C ALA A 412 -0.27 7.92 -31.25
N ALA A 413 -1.04 6.98 -31.84
CA ALA A 413 -1.57 5.81 -31.14
C ALA A 413 -0.51 4.81 -30.62
N LYS A 414 0.78 5.04 -30.87
CA LYS A 414 1.86 4.10 -30.51
C LYS A 414 2.42 4.37 -29.11
N PRO A 415 2.76 3.32 -28.33
CA PRO A 415 3.49 3.48 -27.07
C PRO A 415 4.92 3.95 -27.33
N PHE A 416 5.59 4.49 -26.30
CA PHE A 416 7.02 4.86 -26.40
C PHE A 416 7.93 3.65 -26.44
N GLY A 417 7.45 2.49 -26.00
CA GLY A 417 8.24 1.27 -25.97
C GLY A 417 7.39 0.03 -25.70
N GLU A 418 7.77 -1.06 -26.36
CA GLU A 418 7.29 -2.43 -26.17
C GLU A 418 8.51 -3.36 -26.04
N GLY A 419 8.53 -4.25 -25.06
CA GLY A 419 9.63 -5.22 -24.95
C GLY A 419 9.33 -6.32 -23.96
N THR A 420 10.10 -7.41 -23.98
CA THR A 420 10.03 -8.48 -22.98
C THR A 420 11.30 -8.41 -22.11
N GLY A 421 11.13 -8.19 -20.80
CA GLY A 421 12.21 -8.36 -19.80
C GLY A 421 13.16 -7.18 -19.53
N GLY A 422 12.93 -5.99 -20.10
CA GLY A 422 13.72 -4.77 -19.78
C GLY A 422 13.33 -4.10 -18.46
N LYS A 423 14.21 -3.27 -17.88
CA LYS A 423 13.91 -2.40 -16.73
C LYS A 423 13.84 -0.95 -17.17
N LEU A 424 12.82 -0.23 -16.71
CA LEU A 424 12.61 1.18 -17.03
C LEU A 424 12.49 2.00 -15.74
N LEU A 425 13.18 3.13 -15.69
CA LEU A 425 13.00 4.17 -14.69
C LEU A 425 12.78 5.51 -15.37
N THR A 426 11.72 6.23 -14.99
CA THR A 426 11.58 7.66 -15.24
C THR A 426 11.77 8.43 -13.94
N LEU A 427 12.75 9.32 -13.92
CA LEU A 427 13.07 10.16 -12.76
C LEU A 427 12.86 11.62 -13.14
N ASN A 428 11.98 12.32 -12.42
CA ASN A 428 11.63 13.73 -12.67
C ASN A 428 11.22 13.99 -14.12
N CYS A 429 10.55 13.04 -14.77
CA CYS A 429 10.12 13.19 -16.16
C CYS A 429 8.71 13.77 -16.24
N VAL A 430 8.39 14.39 -17.37
CA VAL A 430 7.02 14.77 -17.73
C VAL A 430 6.53 13.82 -18.80
N LEU A 431 5.38 13.19 -18.61
CA LEU A 431 4.76 12.28 -19.57
C LEU A 431 3.40 12.83 -19.95
N ARG A 432 3.20 13.09 -21.24
CA ARG A 432 1.98 13.71 -21.76
C ARG A 432 1.44 12.92 -22.95
N ASP A 433 0.16 12.57 -22.86
CA ASP A 433 -0.62 12.06 -23.99
C ASP A 433 -1.51 13.19 -24.51
N THR A 434 -1.27 13.62 -25.76
CA THR A 434 -2.01 14.72 -26.38
C THR A 434 -3.15 14.24 -27.27
N ARG A 435 -3.43 12.93 -27.30
CA ARG A 435 -4.52 12.37 -28.12
C ARG A 435 -5.90 12.81 -27.60
N SER A 436 -6.87 12.87 -28.50
CA SER A 436 -8.26 13.20 -28.15
C SER A 436 -9.01 12.05 -27.46
N SER A 437 -8.61 10.79 -27.67
CA SER A 437 -9.17 9.62 -26.99
C SER A 437 -8.20 9.07 -25.93
N THR A 438 -8.70 8.83 -24.71
CA THR A 438 -8.00 8.14 -23.62
C THR A 438 -8.08 6.62 -23.81
N GLY A 439 -7.69 6.14 -24.99
CA GLY A 439 -7.74 4.70 -25.30
C GLY A 439 -6.96 3.86 -24.28
N THR A 440 -7.35 2.58 -24.14
CA THR A 440 -6.86 1.58 -23.17
C THR A 440 -5.36 1.24 -23.21
N ASP A 441 -4.55 1.98 -23.96
CA ASP A 441 -3.20 1.59 -24.34
C ASP A 441 -2.15 2.25 -23.44
N SER A 442 -1.45 1.43 -22.66
CA SER A 442 -0.32 1.86 -21.83
C SER A 442 0.74 2.61 -22.63
N ILE A 443 1.33 3.64 -22.02
CA ILE A 443 2.42 4.45 -22.57
C ILE A 443 3.72 3.63 -22.74
N PHE A 444 3.91 2.61 -21.89
CA PHE A 444 4.95 1.59 -22.00
C PHE A 444 4.30 0.20 -21.89
N VAL A 445 4.60 -0.71 -22.83
CA VAL A 445 3.97 -2.03 -22.92
C VAL A 445 4.98 -3.13 -22.60
N SER A 446 4.67 -3.96 -21.60
CA SER A 446 5.45 -5.15 -21.22
C SER A 446 6.92 -5.01 -20.76
N PRO A 447 7.50 -3.82 -20.42
CA PRO A 447 8.84 -3.82 -19.81
C PRO A 447 8.75 -4.55 -18.47
N GLY A 448 9.64 -5.50 -18.19
CA GLY A 448 9.53 -6.36 -17.00
C GLY A 448 9.29 -5.58 -15.71
N THR A 449 10.03 -4.47 -15.51
CA THR A 449 9.93 -3.53 -14.37
C THR A 449 9.75 -2.09 -14.82
N GLN A 450 8.87 -1.33 -14.17
CA GLN A 450 8.66 0.10 -14.44
C GLN A 450 8.63 0.90 -13.15
N TRP A 451 9.63 1.76 -12.96
CA TRP A 451 9.66 2.76 -11.89
C TRP A 451 9.37 4.14 -12.45
N HIS A 452 8.47 4.85 -11.78
CA HIS A 452 8.19 6.25 -12.00
C HIS A 452 8.38 6.98 -10.68
N VAL A 453 9.40 7.82 -10.63
CA VAL A 453 9.80 8.53 -9.42
C VAL A 453 9.75 10.03 -9.71
N ARG A 454 8.96 10.76 -8.90
CA ARG A 454 8.81 12.22 -8.97
C ARG A 454 8.45 12.73 -10.36
N SER A 455 7.77 11.89 -11.14
CA SER A 455 7.40 12.19 -12.52
C SER A 455 5.98 12.73 -12.57
N ARG A 456 5.68 13.50 -13.61
CA ARG A 456 4.39 14.18 -13.80
C ARG A 456 3.67 13.59 -15.01
N PHE A 457 2.39 13.25 -14.85
CA PHE A 457 1.60 12.53 -15.85
C PHE A 457 0.36 13.30 -16.28
N HIS A 458 0.19 13.51 -17.58
CA HIS A 458 -0.95 14.21 -18.17
C HIS A 458 -1.71 13.28 -19.11
N ARG A 459 -2.92 12.85 -18.70
CA ARG A 459 -3.83 11.99 -19.48
C ARG A 459 -3.20 10.68 -19.93
N VAL A 460 -2.28 10.14 -19.13
CA VAL A 460 -1.50 8.96 -19.47
C VAL A 460 -2.17 7.72 -18.92
N GLN A 461 -2.15 6.63 -19.68
CA GLN A 461 -2.36 5.30 -19.13
C GLN A 461 -1.04 4.58 -18.91
N VAL A 462 -0.86 3.96 -17.74
CA VAL A 462 0.33 3.16 -17.42
C VAL A 462 -0.09 1.84 -16.79
N THR A 463 0.32 0.70 -17.34
CA THR A 463 -0.01 -0.63 -16.78
C THR A 463 1.17 -1.25 -16.05
N THR A 464 0.96 -1.74 -14.81
CA THR A 464 1.94 -2.47 -13.99
C THR A 464 3.20 -1.66 -13.69
N SER A 465 3.14 -0.80 -12.66
CA SER A 465 4.21 0.18 -12.40
C SER A 465 4.32 0.61 -10.94
N TYR A 466 5.48 1.15 -10.61
CA TYR A 466 5.84 1.67 -9.29
C TYR A 466 5.80 3.18 -9.36
N PHE A 467 4.95 3.80 -8.55
CA PHE A 467 4.85 5.25 -8.46
C PHE A 467 5.33 5.68 -7.10
N ARG A 468 6.33 6.57 -7.10
CA ARG A 468 6.79 7.26 -5.92
C ARG A 468 6.82 8.76 -6.19
N GLY A 469 6.16 9.55 -5.36
CA GLY A 469 6.31 11.00 -5.42
C GLY A 469 5.73 11.64 -6.68
N CYS A 470 4.92 10.94 -7.47
CA CYS A 470 4.44 11.39 -8.77
C CYS A 470 3.23 12.33 -8.66
N SER A 471 3.00 13.14 -9.69
CA SER A 471 1.82 14.01 -9.79
C SER A 471 1.01 13.74 -11.06
N PHE A 472 -0.31 13.85 -10.95
CA PHE A 472 -1.29 13.47 -11.98
C PHE A 472 -2.36 14.56 -12.16
N PRO A 473 -2.00 15.71 -12.76
CA PRO A 473 -2.86 16.88 -12.76
C PRO A 473 -4.00 16.94 -13.78
N GLU A 474 -4.08 16.01 -14.73
CA GLU A 474 -5.13 16.02 -15.77
C GLU A 474 -5.85 14.68 -15.83
N GLY A 475 -6.01 14.04 -14.67
CA GLY A 475 -6.48 12.67 -14.56
C GLY A 475 -5.59 11.65 -15.31
N SER A 476 -5.47 10.44 -14.82
CA SER A 476 -4.76 9.37 -15.53
C SER A 476 -5.34 8.02 -15.13
N MET A 477 -5.44 7.09 -16.09
CA MET A 477 -5.83 5.72 -15.79
C MET A 477 -4.58 4.93 -15.42
N ILE A 478 -4.58 4.30 -14.26
CA ILE A 478 -3.48 3.43 -13.88
C ILE A 478 -3.95 1.98 -14.01
N GLY A 479 -3.17 1.17 -14.70
CA GLY A 479 -3.47 -0.23 -14.90
C GLY A 479 -3.18 -1.06 -13.64
N ARG A 480 -3.47 -2.35 -13.75
CA ARG A 480 -3.35 -3.34 -12.67
C ARG A 480 -1.89 -3.50 -12.20
N ARG A 481 -1.70 -3.83 -10.91
CA ARG A 481 -0.42 -4.10 -10.22
C ARG A 481 0.45 -2.87 -9.94
N CYS A 482 0.11 -2.08 -8.92
CA CYS A 482 0.87 -0.87 -8.62
C CYS A 482 1.26 -0.74 -7.15
N PHE A 483 2.53 -0.45 -6.92
CA PHE A 483 3.01 0.13 -5.67
C PHE A 483 2.91 1.64 -5.82
N ILE A 484 2.14 2.31 -4.97
CA ILE A 484 1.83 3.73 -5.11
C ILE A 484 2.06 4.43 -3.78
N VAL A 485 3.10 5.25 -3.72
CA VAL A 485 3.45 6.00 -2.52
C VAL A 485 3.75 7.47 -2.77
N GLY A 486 3.26 8.34 -1.89
CA GLY A 486 3.64 9.76 -1.92
C GLY A 486 3.14 10.53 -3.15
N CYS A 487 2.07 10.08 -3.81
CA CYS A 487 1.61 10.63 -5.09
C CYS A 487 0.37 11.54 -4.96
N ASP A 488 0.21 12.48 -5.88
CA ASP A 488 -0.88 13.48 -5.87
C ASP A 488 -1.67 13.49 -7.19
N TRP A 489 -3.00 13.41 -7.11
CA TRP A 489 -3.94 13.53 -8.24
C TRP A 489 -4.80 14.77 -8.07
N SER A 490 -4.37 15.88 -8.65
CA SER A 490 -5.18 17.10 -8.73
C SER A 490 -6.10 17.06 -9.96
N ASP A 491 -7.37 17.42 -9.81
CA ASP A 491 -8.36 17.53 -10.90
C ASP A 491 -8.61 16.21 -11.66
N PHE A 492 -8.98 15.17 -10.92
CA PHE A 492 -9.42 13.91 -11.50
C PHE A 492 -10.81 14.09 -12.13
N GLY A 493 -10.89 14.71 -13.32
CA GLY A 493 -12.15 14.99 -14.04
C GLY A 493 -12.98 13.74 -14.40
N SER A 494 -13.73 13.78 -15.51
CA SER A 494 -14.69 12.72 -15.89
C SER A 494 -14.09 11.36 -16.31
N ILE A 495 -12.82 11.08 -16.06
CA ILE A 495 -12.19 9.83 -16.52
C ILE A 495 -12.46 8.68 -15.55
N THR A 496 -12.72 7.53 -16.16
CA THR A 496 -13.27 6.32 -15.55
C THR A 496 -12.18 5.53 -14.82
N LYS A 497 -12.21 5.55 -13.47
CA LYS A 497 -11.56 4.62 -12.54
C LYS A 497 -10.03 4.56 -12.54
N LEU A 498 -9.44 4.67 -11.34
CA LEU A 498 -8.00 4.48 -11.16
C LEU A 498 -7.58 3.01 -11.26
N PHE A 499 -8.48 2.05 -10.99
CA PHE A 499 -8.26 0.61 -11.19
C PHE A 499 -9.53 -0.07 -11.66
N GLN A 500 -9.48 -0.78 -12.78
CA GLN A 500 -10.62 -1.51 -13.34
C GLN A 500 -10.34 -3.02 -13.35
N SER A 501 -11.13 -3.78 -12.58
CA SER A 501 -11.22 -5.23 -12.75
C SER A 501 -11.99 -5.56 -14.03
N SER A 502 -11.47 -6.46 -14.86
CA SER A 502 -12.24 -7.11 -15.91
C SER A 502 -12.35 -8.59 -15.56
N THR A 503 -13.53 -9.16 -15.77
CA THR A 503 -13.79 -10.59 -15.62
C THR A 503 -12.74 -11.42 -16.39
N GLY A 504 -12.18 -12.45 -15.71
CA GLY A 504 -11.35 -13.49 -16.35
C GLY A 504 -9.84 -13.22 -16.45
N SER A 505 -9.24 -12.36 -15.61
CA SER A 505 -7.77 -12.17 -15.60
C SER A 505 -7.09 -12.87 -14.42
N ASN A 506 -6.02 -13.63 -14.69
CA ASN A 506 -5.13 -14.30 -13.71
C ASN A 506 -4.29 -13.33 -12.84
N ASN A 507 -4.70 -12.06 -12.72
CA ASN A 507 -3.90 -10.97 -12.15
C ASN A 507 -4.58 -10.49 -10.86
N THR A 508 -3.94 -10.70 -9.70
CA THR A 508 -4.50 -10.28 -8.40
C THR A 508 -3.90 -8.94 -7.97
N SER A 509 -4.49 -8.28 -6.97
CA SER A 509 -3.88 -7.10 -6.29
C SER A 509 -3.25 -7.50 -4.95
N ASP A 510 -2.89 -8.78 -4.84
CA ASP A 510 -2.27 -9.39 -3.68
C ASP A 510 -0.84 -8.86 -3.48
N GLY A 511 -0.56 -8.39 -2.28
CA GLY A 511 0.70 -7.76 -1.86
C GLY A 511 0.83 -6.26 -2.21
N MET A 512 -0.24 -5.62 -2.69
CA MET A 512 -0.24 -4.20 -3.06
C MET A 512 -0.04 -3.25 -1.87
N VAL A 513 0.67 -2.13 -2.11
CA VAL A 513 0.76 -1.00 -1.18
C VAL A 513 0.29 0.29 -1.86
N MET A 514 -0.67 0.96 -1.24
CA MET A 514 -1.15 2.30 -1.58
C MET A 514 -1.06 3.17 -0.33
N ALA A 515 -0.06 4.04 -0.25
CA ALA A 515 0.16 4.85 0.94
C ALA A 515 0.58 6.29 0.69
N PHE A 516 0.18 7.21 1.58
CA PHE A 516 0.62 8.61 1.54
C PHE A 516 0.21 9.34 0.24
N ASN A 517 -0.99 9.06 -0.28
CA ASN A 517 -1.46 9.66 -1.52
C ASN A 517 -2.64 10.61 -1.30
N ALA A 518 -2.85 11.55 -2.22
CA ALA A 518 -4.05 12.37 -2.26
C ALA A 518 -4.75 12.27 -3.62
N PHE A 519 -6.04 11.96 -3.59
CA PHE A 519 -6.91 11.82 -4.75
C PHE A 519 -8.04 12.84 -4.64
N TRP A 520 -7.99 13.88 -5.48
CA TRP A 520 -8.91 15.01 -5.43
C TRP A 520 -9.96 14.94 -6.54
N ASP A 521 -11.16 15.42 -6.23
CA ASP A 521 -12.28 15.54 -7.15
C ASP A 521 -12.66 14.27 -7.94
N CYS A 522 -12.62 13.11 -7.27
CA CYS A 522 -12.86 11.83 -7.89
C CYS A 522 -14.33 11.65 -8.31
N ASN A 523 -14.59 11.10 -9.51
CA ASN A 523 -15.94 10.90 -10.03
C ASN A 523 -16.55 9.51 -9.71
N ALA A 524 -15.74 8.44 -9.70
CA ALA A 524 -16.14 7.10 -9.25
C ALA A 524 -14.95 6.13 -9.12
N GLY A 525 -15.03 5.16 -8.19
CA GLY A 525 -14.24 3.91 -8.20
C GLY A 525 -12.72 4.13 -8.18
N VAL A 526 -12.20 4.81 -7.16
CA VAL A 526 -10.77 5.15 -7.05
C VAL A 526 -9.93 3.93 -6.68
N ALA A 527 -10.38 3.07 -5.78
CA ALA A 527 -9.67 1.86 -5.37
C ALA A 527 -10.59 0.64 -5.41
N GLU A 528 -10.48 -0.23 -6.44
CA GLU A 528 -11.31 -1.45 -6.59
C GLU A 528 -10.46 -2.76 -6.49
N TYR A 529 -10.44 -3.46 -5.34
CA TYR A 529 -9.54 -4.63 -5.09
C TYR A 529 -9.97 -5.62 -3.97
N PRO A 530 -9.87 -6.95 -4.13
CA PRO A 530 -10.03 -7.59 -5.42
C PRO A 530 -11.33 -7.07 -6.05
N GLY A 531 -11.29 -6.80 -7.34
CA GLY A 531 -12.52 -6.68 -8.11
C GLY A 531 -13.05 -8.05 -8.56
N VAL A 532 -14.20 -8.03 -9.24
CA VAL A 532 -14.89 -9.26 -9.70
C VAL A 532 -13.97 -10.05 -10.64
N GLY A 533 -13.73 -11.32 -10.29
CA GLY A 533 -12.90 -12.23 -11.09
C GLY A 533 -11.40 -12.17 -10.82
N GLU A 534 -10.96 -11.47 -9.77
CA GLU A 534 -9.60 -11.67 -9.22
C GLU A 534 -9.52 -13.02 -8.46
N GLY A 535 -8.33 -13.44 -8.04
CA GLY A 535 -8.11 -14.65 -7.22
C GLY A 535 -8.04 -14.35 -5.72
N THR A 536 -7.81 -15.37 -4.90
CA THR A 536 -7.60 -15.21 -3.45
C THR A 536 -6.42 -14.28 -3.14
N PHE A 537 -6.55 -13.39 -2.16
CA PHE A 537 -5.41 -12.65 -1.60
C PHE A 537 -4.78 -13.51 -0.50
N LEU A 538 -3.56 -14.00 -0.75
CA LEU A 538 -2.79 -14.78 0.22
C LEU A 538 -1.91 -13.87 1.08
N GLN A 539 -1.28 -12.86 0.48
CA GLN A 539 -0.46 -11.88 1.19
C GLN A 539 -1.28 -10.73 1.79
N GLY A 540 -2.34 -10.28 1.12
CA GLY A 540 -3.19 -9.15 1.51
C GLY A 540 -2.87 -7.85 0.79
N CYS A 541 -3.29 -6.70 1.31
CA CYS A 541 -2.95 -5.40 0.74
C CYS A 541 -2.95 -4.29 1.79
N ALA A 542 -2.21 -3.21 1.56
CA ALA A 542 -2.13 -2.07 2.46
C ALA A 542 -2.67 -0.80 1.78
N VAL A 543 -3.67 -0.16 2.40
CA VAL A 543 -4.22 1.14 2.03
C VAL A 543 -4.08 2.06 3.24
N VAL A 544 -3.04 2.90 3.26
CA VAL A 544 -2.61 3.58 4.48
C VAL A 544 -2.37 5.08 4.27
N GLN A 545 -3.02 5.93 5.06
CA GLN A 545 -2.82 7.39 5.04
C GLN A 545 -3.02 8.01 3.65
N ASN A 546 -4.15 7.71 3.02
CA ASN A 546 -4.56 8.34 1.77
C ASN A 546 -5.74 9.28 1.99
N VAL A 547 -5.88 10.29 1.14
CA VAL A 547 -7.08 11.12 1.00
C VAL A 547 -7.79 10.73 -0.28
N PHE A 548 -9.07 10.41 -0.17
CA PHE A 548 -9.97 10.17 -1.29
C PHE A 548 -11.12 11.15 -1.18
N GLU A 549 -11.19 12.12 -2.09
CA GLU A 549 -12.27 13.08 -2.18
C GLU A 549 -13.08 12.85 -3.45
N GLN A 550 -14.39 12.80 -3.32
CA GLN A 550 -15.33 12.99 -4.41
C GLN A 550 -16.09 14.29 -4.21
N ALA A 551 -16.01 15.26 -5.14
CA ALA A 551 -16.72 16.54 -5.00
C ALA A 551 -18.16 16.48 -5.53
N ASN A 552 -18.40 15.74 -6.62
CA ASN A 552 -19.73 15.54 -7.19
C ASN A 552 -20.31 14.20 -6.69
N GLY A 553 -21.21 14.24 -5.71
CA GLY A 553 -21.79 13.04 -5.10
C GLY A 553 -22.73 12.29 -6.05
N ASP A 554 -22.22 11.25 -6.72
CA ASP A 554 -22.97 10.50 -7.74
C ASP A 554 -23.47 9.13 -7.22
N GLY A 555 -23.43 8.86 -5.91
CA GLY A 555 -23.80 7.56 -5.32
C GLY A 555 -22.83 6.42 -5.67
N ASN A 556 -21.66 6.77 -6.20
CA ASN A 556 -20.60 5.82 -6.54
C ASN A 556 -19.64 5.61 -5.36
N ARG A 557 -19.04 4.43 -5.27
CA ARG A 557 -18.06 4.11 -4.21
C ARG A 557 -16.66 4.64 -4.53
N LEU A 558 -15.97 5.19 -3.53
CA LEU A 558 -14.55 5.58 -3.64
C LEU A 558 -13.61 4.40 -3.44
N ILE A 559 -13.95 3.52 -2.50
CA ILE A 559 -13.23 2.27 -2.25
C ILE A 559 -14.20 1.11 -2.43
N ARG A 560 -13.82 0.12 -3.22
CA ARG A 560 -14.50 -1.17 -3.38
C ARG A 560 -13.52 -2.28 -3.10
N MET A 561 -13.50 -2.83 -1.90
CA MET A 561 -12.54 -3.88 -1.54
C MET A 561 -13.22 -5.21 -1.29
N ALA A 562 -13.17 -6.17 -2.24
CA ALA A 562 -14.07 -7.34 -2.21
C ALA A 562 -15.54 -6.92 -1.98
N GLY A 563 -16.00 -5.89 -2.70
CA GLY A 563 -17.36 -5.33 -2.57
C GLY A 563 -18.37 -5.99 -3.53
N ASP A 564 -19.55 -5.36 -3.68
CA ASP A 564 -20.73 -5.86 -4.42
C ASP A 564 -20.48 -6.96 -5.47
N GLY A 565 -21.02 -8.14 -5.27
CA GLY A 565 -20.96 -9.22 -6.27
C GLY A 565 -19.58 -9.82 -6.47
N ASN A 566 -18.69 -9.68 -5.47
CA ASN A 566 -17.40 -10.32 -5.46
C ASN A 566 -17.40 -11.59 -4.60
N ASN A 567 -16.83 -12.66 -5.13
CA ASN A 567 -16.69 -14.00 -4.58
C ASN A 567 -15.23 -14.33 -4.20
N ASN A 568 -14.42 -13.31 -3.93
CA ASN A 568 -13.03 -13.45 -3.54
C ASN A 568 -12.84 -13.73 -2.05
N VAL A 569 -11.89 -14.62 -1.73
CA VAL A 569 -11.33 -14.74 -0.38
C VAL A 569 -10.24 -13.69 -0.20
N THR A 570 -10.25 -12.95 0.91
CA THR A 570 -9.20 -11.99 1.26
C THR A 570 -8.62 -12.28 2.63
N ASN A 571 -7.30 -12.17 2.74
CA ASN A 571 -6.60 -12.21 4.02
C ASN A 571 -5.76 -10.94 4.22
N ASN A 572 -5.49 -10.58 5.47
CA ASN A 572 -4.46 -9.59 5.83
C ASN A 572 -4.58 -8.22 5.13
N CYS A 573 -5.78 -7.65 4.99
CA CYS A 573 -5.94 -6.30 4.47
C CYS A 573 -5.72 -5.26 5.58
N VAL A 574 -4.78 -4.34 5.39
CA VAL A 574 -4.43 -3.25 6.32
C VAL A 574 -4.98 -1.94 5.79
N VAL A 575 -6.03 -1.40 6.43
CA VAL A 575 -6.68 -0.15 6.01
C VAL A 575 -6.66 0.84 7.16
N CYS A 576 -5.67 1.73 7.18
CA CYS A 576 -5.41 2.57 8.35
C CYS A 576 -5.20 4.04 7.99
N HIS A 577 -5.65 4.94 8.86
CA HIS A 577 -5.39 6.38 8.75
C HIS A 577 -5.89 7.02 7.44
N ASN A 578 -6.86 6.44 6.73
CA ASN A 578 -7.37 7.04 5.49
C ASN A 578 -8.47 8.06 5.77
N THR A 579 -8.53 9.11 4.95
CA THR A 579 -9.67 10.03 4.86
C THR A 579 -10.42 9.73 3.55
N VAL A 580 -11.68 9.31 3.64
CA VAL A 580 -12.55 9.04 2.47
C VAL A 580 -13.82 9.86 2.60
N VAL A 581 -14.03 10.82 1.70
CA VAL A 581 -15.07 11.86 1.86
C VAL A 581 -15.84 12.06 0.56
N GLY A 582 -17.08 12.53 0.69
CA GLY A 582 -18.01 12.69 -0.43
C GLY A 582 -18.77 11.42 -0.77
N GLU A 583 -18.14 10.24 -0.70
CA GLU A 583 -18.79 8.99 -1.15
C GLU A 583 -18.37 7.72 -0.39
N LEU A 584 -19.12 6.64 -0.63
CA LEU A 584 -19.11 5.41 0.18
C LEU A 584 -17.91 4.46 -0.06
N CYS A 585 -17.58 3.66 0.96
CA CYS A 585 -16.69 2.50 0.85
C CYS A 585 -17.49 1.19 0.92
N ASN A 586 -17.32 0.30 -0.06
CA ASN A 586 -17.90 -1.05 -0.06
C ASN A 586 -16.78 -2.04 0.19
N MET A 587 -16.68 -2.61 1.39
CA MET A 587 -15.58 -3.52 1.69
C MET A 587 -16.00 -4.82 2.37
N PHE A 588 -15.38 -5.91 1.94
CA PHE A 588 -15.48 -7.26 2.49
C PHE A 588 -16.92 -7.75 2.51
N TYR A 589 -17.53 -7.83 1.33
CA TYR A 589 -18.90 -8.28 1.15
C TYR A 589 -18.89 -9.78 0.93
N ASN A 590 -19.90 -10.44 1.49
CA ASN A 590 -20.27 -11.78 1.11
C ASN A 590 -21.76 -11.76 0.75
N ASP A 591 -22.13 -11.02 -0.29
CA ASP A 591 -23.51 -10.57 -0.53
C ASP A 591 -24.26 -11.33 -1.64
N GLU A 592 -23.62 -12.30 -2.28
CA GLU A 592 -24.24 -13.19 -3.26
C GLU A 592 -24.57 -14.55 -2.65
N SER A 593 -25.76 -15.08 -2.92
CA SER A 593 -26.14 -16.44 -2.52
C SER A 593 -25.15 -17.45 -3.11
N GLY A 594 -24.52 -18.26 -2.27
CA GLY A 594 -23.40 -19.06 -2.76
C GLY A 594 -22.49 -19.58 -1.66
N PRO A 595 -21.25 -19.93 -2.01
CA PRO A 595 -20.27 -20.40 -1.05
C PRO A 595 -19.84 -19.28 -0.10
N ARG A 596 -19.29 -19.70 1.03
CA ARG A 596 -18.70 -18.81 2.03
C ARG A 596 -17.32 -18.33 1.55
N HIS A 597 -17.12 -17.02 1.45
CA HIS A 597 -15.86 -16.37 1.09
C HIS A 597 -15.23 -15.73 2.31
N LEU A 598 -14.12 -16.29 2.79
CA LEU A 598 -13.48 -15.83 4.03
C LEU A 598 -12.81 -14.46 3.85
N HIS A 599 -13.03 -13.58 4.81
CA HIS A 599 -12.36 -12.28 4.93
C HIS A 599 -11.72 -12.16 6.32
N ASN A 600 -10.48 -12.65 6.45
CA ASN A 600 -9.82 -12.88 7.74
C ASN A 600 -8.55 -12.04 7.94
N GLY A 601 -8.19 -11.80 9.20
CA GLY A 601 -6.95 -11.10 9.57
C GLY A 601 -6.89 -9.63 9.12
N HIS A 602 -8.03 -9.01 8.84
CA HIS A 602 -8.09 -7.61 8.41
C HIS A 602 -7.94 -6.66 9.60
N VAL A 603 -7.31 -5.51 9.36
CA VAL A 603 -7.32 -4.39 10.31
C VAL A 603 -7.88 -3.15 9.63
N MET A 604 -8.79 -2.47 10.33
CA MET A 604 -9.27 -1.16 9.93
C MET A 604 -9.17 -0.22 11.12
N SER A 605 -8.17 0.65 11.11
CA SER A 605 -7.84 1.48 12.28
C SER A 605 -7.73 2.96 11.95
N LEU A 606 -8.33 3.80 12.78
CA LEU A 606 -8.17 5.26 12.74
C LEU A 606 -8.49 5.87 11.37
N ASN A 607 -9.49 5.34 10.64
CA ASN A 607 -9.97 5.95 9.40
C ASN A 607 -11.07 6.99 9.66
N ALA A 608 -11.16 7.99 8.81
CA ALA A 608 -12.26 8.95 8.74
C ALA A 608 -12.97 8.75 7.39
N VAL A 609 -14.18 8.19 7.38
CA VAL A 609 -14.86 7.77 6.14
C VAL A 609 -16.31 8.27 6.08
N ARG A 610 -16.80 8.60 4.89
CA ARG A 610 -18.21 8.97 4.67
C ARG A 610 -19.13 7.81 5.03
N SER A 611 -18.84 6.63 4.50
CA SER A 611 -19.57 5.39 4.80
C SER A 611 -18.66 4.20 4.74
N PHE A 612 -18.95 3.21 5.59
CA PHE A 612 -18.34 1.89 5.56
C PHE A 612 -19.44 0.83 5.49
N GLY A 613 -19.73 0.39 4.27
CA GLY A 613 -20.65 -0.70 4.01
C GLY A 613 -19.96 -2.05 4.16
N SER A 614 -20.68 -3.04 4.68
CA SER A 614 -20.34 -4.47 4.59
C SER A 614 -21.63 -5.30 4.56
N LYS A 615 -21.85 -6.04 3.48
CA LYS A 615 -23.04 -6.88 3.28
C LYS A 615 -22.72 -8.35 3.50
N GLY A 616 -23.62 -9.10 4.13
CA GLY A 616 -23.47 -10.53 4.38
C GLY A 616 -24.80 -11.27 4.26
N ASP A 617 -24.94 -12.35 5.01
CA ASP A 617 -26.07 -13.28 5.02
C ASP A 617 -27.46 -12.65 5.07
N THR A 618 -27.65 -11.58 5.84
CA THR A 618 -28.96 -10.90 5.92
C THR A 618 -29.32 -10.18 4.62
N PHE A 619 -28.33 -9.61 3.94
CA PHE A 619 -28.57 -8.99 2.63
C PHE A 619 -28.78 -10.06 1.55
N ALA A 620 -27.96 -11.12 1.58
CA ALA A 620 -28.04 -12.21 0.61
C ALA A 620 -29.28 -13.11 0.80
N GLY A 621 -29.93 -13.07 1.96
CA GLY A 621 -31.00 -13.99 2.33
C GLY A 621 -30.52 -15.44 2.47
N ASP A 622 -29.23 -15.67 2.75
CA ASP A 622 -28.59 -16.99 2.70
C ASP A 622 -27.68 -17.23 3.91
N SER A 623 -28.00 -18.26 4.70
CA SER A 623 -27.27 -18.69 5.90
C SER A 623 -25.77 -18.98 5.70
N ARG A 624 -25.33 -19.21 4.46
CA ARG A 624 -23.93 -19.55 4.13
C ARG A 624 -23.06 -18.31 3.97
N CYS A 625 -23.67 -17.15 3.81
CA CYS A 625 -23.01 -15.91 3.43
C CYS A 625 -22.38 -15.18 4.64
N THR A 626 -21.55 -15.91 5.39
CA THR A 626 -21.00 -15.50 6.69
C THR A 626 -19.49 -15.31 6.69
N GLY A 627 -18.86 -15.36 5.53
CA GLY A 627 -17.40 -15.30 5.42
C GLY A 627 -16.80 -13.94 5.78
N ASN A 628 -17.60 -12.86 5.72
CA ASN A 628 -17.22 -11.52 6.17
C ASN A 628 -17.53 -11.23 7.64
N TRP A 629 -18.03 -12.21 8.39
CA TRP A 629 -18.44 -12.01 9.78
C TRP A 629 -17.39 -11.44 10.73
N PRO A 630 -16.07 -11.73 10.59
CA PRO A 630 -15.06 -11.06 11.41
C PRO A 630 -15.15 -9.54 11.28
N VAL A 631 -15.19 -9.02 10.05
CA VAL A 631 -15.29 -7.57 9.78
C VAL A 631 -16.67 -7.04 10.12
N TYR A 632 -17.73 -7.75 9.73
CA TYR A 632 -19.12 -7.35 9.97
C TYR A 632 -19.45 -7.24 11.46
N HIS A 633 -18.79 -8.04 12.31
CA HIS A 633 -18.89 -7.97 13.77
C HIS A 633 -17.73 -7.19 14.42
N GLY A 634 -16.92 -6.48 13.64
CA GLY A 634 -15.95 -5.51 14.12
C GLY A 634 -14.69 -6.06 14.76
N CYS A 635 -14.32 -7.33 14.51
CA CYS A 635 -13.01 -7.86 14.86
C CYS A 635 -11.94 -7.21 13.97
N GLY A 636 -10.88 -6.67 14.58
CA GLY A 636 -9.83 -5.92 13.88
C GLY A 636 -10.21 -4.47 13.53
N LEU A 637 -11.36 -3.98 14.00
CA LEU A 637 -11.80 -2.60 13.80
C LEU A 637 -11.54 -1.77 15.06
N GLN A 638 -10.94 -0.59 14.89
CA GLN A 638 -10.68 0.31 16.01
C GLN A 638 -10.59 1.79 15.61
N GLY A 639 -11.15 2.68 16.45
CA GLY A 639 -10.93 4.12 16.32
C GLY A 639 -11.44 4.73 15.01
N ASN A 640 -12.34 4.05 14.29
CA ASN A 640 -12.87 4.56 13.04
C ASN A 640 -13.93 5.63 13.31
N ARG A 641 -14.03 6.59 12.39
CA ARG A 641 -15.00 7.68 12.39
C ARG A 641 -15.76 7.61 11.07
N VAL A 642 -16.98 7.09 11.13
CA VAL A 642 -17.85 6.88 9.96
C VAL A 642 -18.99 7.90 10.02
N GLN A 643 -19.15 8.71 8.98
CA GLN A 643 -20.18 9.75 8.99
C GLN A 643 -21.59 9.17 8.99
N GLY A 644 -21.89 8.23 8.10
CA GLY A 644 -23.19 7.57 8.00
C GLY A 644 -23.20 6.54 6.88
N GLY A 645 -24.38 6.24 6.34
CA GLY A 645 -24.57 5.37 5.19
C GLY A 645 -25.33 4.07 5.46
N ASN A 646 -25.61 3.37 4.38
CA ASN A 646 -26.37 2.12 4.36
C ASN A 646 -25.45 0.90 4.58
N PHE A 647 -26.01 -0.18 5.14
CA PHE A 647 -25.32 -1.45 5.44
C PHE A 647 -24.17 -1.35 6.47
N PRO A 648 -24.43 -0.78 7.67
CA PRO A 648 -23.42 -0.68 8.70
C PRO A 648 -23.00 -2.06 9.20
N THR A 649 -21.77 -2.15 9.73
CA THR A 649 -21.37 -3.31 10.53
C THR A 649 -22.22 -3.42 11.80
N ARG A 650 -22.41 -4.65 12.27
CA ARG A 650 -23.15 -4.93 13.52
C ARG A 650 -22.44 -4.34 14.73
N PHE A 651 -21.11 -4.41 14.74
CA PHE A 651 -20.26 -3.73 15.71
C PHE A 651 -19.18 -2.94 14.98
N ARG A 652 -18.94 -1.72 15.43
CA ARG A 652 -18.13 -0.71 14.71
C ARG A 652 -16.63 -0.82 15.00
N GLY A 653 -16.24 -1.80 15.82
CA GLY A 653 -14.92 -1.87 16.43
C GLY A 653 -14.82 -1.05 17.71
N ILE A 654 -13.77 -1.26 18.50
CA ILE A 654 -13.52 -0.55 19.76
C ILE A 654 -13.12 0.92 19.52
N TYR A 655 -13.53 1.84 20.40
CA TYR A 655 -13.26 3.29 20.28
C TYR A 655 -13.81 3.96 19.00
N SER A 656 -14.67 3.28 18.23
CA SER A 656 -15.21 3.74 16.95
C SER A 656 -16.54 4.46 17.12
N ARG A 657 -16.82 5.43 16.25
CA ARG A 657 -18.11 6.11 16.15
C ARG A 657 -18.61 6.02 14.72
N ALA A 658 -19.90 5.73 14.55
CA ALA A 658 -20.56 5.78 13.27
C ALA A 658 -21.94 6.43 13.39
N GLY A 659 -22.29 7.27 12.43
CA GLY A 659 -23.64 7.78 12.28
C GLY A 659 -24.57 6.76 11.63
N GLN A 660 -25.72 7.25 11.20
CA GLN A 660 -26.71 6.54 10.39
C GLN A 660 -27.25 7.50 9.33
N GLY A 661 -27.92 6.96 8.32
CA GLY A 661 -28.57 7.77 7.28
C GLY A 661 -27.59 8.42 6.31
N ASP A 662 -28.12 9.30 5.47
CA ASP A 662 -27.40 10.04 4.43
C ASP A 662 -27.09 11.50 4.85
N PRO A 663 -26.23 12.23 4.12
CA PRO A 663 -25.95 13.64 4.41
C PRO A 663 -27.23 14.48 4.57
N GLY A 664 -27.38 15.15 5.71
CA GLY A 664 -28.58 15.91 6.08
C GLY A 664 -29.48 15.23 7.11
N ASP A 665 -29.31 13.92 7.35
CA ASP A 665 -30.01 13.21 8.42
C ASP A 665 -29.46 13.61 9.81
N ALA A 666 -30.34 13.67 10.81
CA ALA A 666 -29.96 14.08 12.17
C ALA A 666 -28.92 13.16 12.84
N THR A 667 -28.79 11.93 12.37
CA THR A 667 -27.86 10.91 12.87
C THR A 667 -26.59 10.79 12.02
N PHE A 668 -26.46 11.56 10.93
CA PHE A 668 -25.24 11.67 10.15
C PHE A 668 -24.21 12.49 10.92
N LEU A 669 -23.01 11.92 11.12
CA LEU A 669 -21.98 12.56 11.92
C LEU A 669 -21.19 13.58 11.10
N ASN A 670 -21.04 14.77 11.65
CA ASN A 670 -20.09 15.74 11.14
C ASN A 670 -18.67 15.41 11.64
N PRO A 671 -17.71 15.12 10.75
CA PRO A 671 -16.32 14.86 11.12
C PRO A 671 -15.65 16.12 11.70
N GLY A 672 -16.10 17.32 11.32
CA GLY A 672 -15.51 18.58 11.76
C GLY A 672 -14.19 18.88 11.07
N PHE A 673 -14.13 18.71 9.74
CA PHE A 673 -13.01 19.20 8.93
C PHE A 673 -12.94 20.73 8.92
N ILE A 674 -11.76 21.31 8.65
CA ILE A 674 -11.61 22.76 8.46
C ILE A 674 -12.42 23.24 7.26
N ASN A 675 -12.39 22.50 6.15
CA ASN A 675 -13.22 22.75 4.98
C ASN A 675 -13.57 21.42 4.30
N ASP A 676 -14.83 20.99 4.42
CA ASP A 676 -15.35 19.87 3.65
C ASP A 676 -15.84 20.36 2.28
N ALA A 677 -15.03 20.13 1.24
CA ALA A 677 -15.37 20.45 -0.14
C ALA A 677 -15.79 19.23 -0.97
N SER A 678 -16.04 18.11 -0.30
CA SER A 678 -16.57 16.91 -0.93
C SER A 678 -18.06 17.04 -1.24
N GLY A 679 -18.63 16.02 -1.89
CA GLY A 679 -20.06 15.89 -2.15
C GLY A 679 -20.93 15.79 -0.89
N SER A 680 -20.34 15.50 0.27
CA SER A 680 -21.02 15.58 1.57
C SER A 680 -21.00 16.98 2.19
N GLY A 681 -20.20 17.89 1.61
CA GLY A 681 -19.97 19.25 2.08
C GLY A 681 -20.36 20.28 1.03
N SER A 682 -19.43 21.16 0.64
CA SER A 682 -19.71 22.25 -0.32
C SER A 682 -19.70 21.81 -1.79
N GLY A 683 -19.17 20.63 -2.12
CA GLY A 683 -19.09 20.11 -3.49
C GLY A 683 -18.13 20.88 -4.42
N LEU A 684 -17.25 21.73 -3.88
CA LEU A 684 -16.33 22.55 -4.66
C LEU A 684 -15.01 21.83 -5.02
N GLY A 685 -14.74 20.67 -4.43
CA GLY A 685 -13.49 19.94 -4.53
C GLY A 685 -12.34 20.61 -3.78
N HIS A 686 -11.22 19.88 -3.66
CA HIS A 686 -9.97 20.32 -3.02
C HIS A 686 -10.14 20.83 -1.59
N GLY A 687 -10.87 20.06 -0.78
CA GLY A 687 -11.16 20.38 0.61
C GLY A 687 -9.92 20.37 1.52
N ASN A 688 -10.04 21.06 2.66
CA ASN A 688 -9.05 20.97 3.73
C ASN A 688 -9.56 20.00 4.80
N TYR A 689 -9.20 18.73 4.64
CA TYR A 689 -9.62 17.64 5.51
C TYR A 689 -8.78 17.46 6.77
N ARG A 690 -7.99 18.49 7.15
CA ARG A 690 -7.44 18.54 8.50
C ARG A 690 -8.59 18.70 9.51
N PRO A 691 -8.53 18.05 10.68
CA PRO A 691 -9.50 18.27 11.74
C PRO A 691 -9.51 19.74 12.19
N ALA A 692 -10.68 20.34 12.36
CA ALA A 692 -10.85 21.63 13.01
C ALA A 692 -10.83 21.49 14.54
N SER A 693 -10.74 22.62 15.25
CA SER A 693 -10.88 22.61 16.71
C SER A 693 -12.25 22.05 17.11
N GLY A 694 -12.29 21.12 18.06
CA GLY A 694 -13.53 20.44 18.47
C GLY A 694 -14.00 19.31 17.55
N SER A 695 -13.24 18.98 16.51
CA SER A 695 -13.52 17.85 15.63
C SER A 695 -13.61 16.52 16.40
N MET A 696 -14.57 15.67 15.99
CA MET A 696 -14.68 14.30 16.53
C MET A 696 -13.57 13.36 16.10
N LEU A 697 -12.75 13.79 15.13
CA LEU A 697 -11.62 13.03 14.64
C LEU A 697 -10.44 13.08 15.60
N ILE A 698 -10.39 13.99 16.57
CA ILE A 698 -9.23 14.23 17.43
C ILE A 698 -9.25 13.33 18.67
N ALA A 699 -8.06 13.02 19.19
CA ALA A 699 -7.83 12.30 20.44
C ALA A 699 -8.51 10.92 20.46
N VAL A 700 -8.46 10.21 19.33
CA VAL A 700 -9.08 8.91 19.18
C VAL A 700 -8.13 7.83 19.69
N PRO A 701 -8.52 7.03 20.70
CA PRO A 701 -7.70 5.91 21.13
C PRO A 701 -7.59 4.86 20.02
N GLY A 702 -6.37 4.38 19.77
CA GLY A 702 -6.10 3.37 18.75
C GLY A 702 -4.61 3.08 18.63
N PRO A 703 -4.23 1.95 18.00
CA PRO A 703 -2.86 1.68 17.65
C PRO A 703 -2.44 2.66 16.56
N GLN A 704 -1.77 3.73 16.98
CA GLN A 704 -1.21 4.70 16.05
C GLN A 704 -0.02 4.04 15.32
N MET A 705 -0.25 3.64 14.09
CA MET A 705 0.74 2.94 13.26
C MET A 705 1.80 3.89 12.73
N LEU A 706 1.45 5.15 12.49
CA LEU A 706 2.30 6.14 11.82
C LEU A 706 2.74 7.26 12.75
N ARG A 707 4.02 7.62 12.67
CA ARG A 707 4.58 8.75 13.40
C ARG A 707 4.29 10.09 12.74
N TRP A 708 4.13 10.14 11.41
CA TRP A 708 3.85 11.37 10.67
C TRP A 708 2.52 11.26 9.91
N ASP A 709 1.88 12.41 9.72
CA ASP A 709 0.67 12.54 8.92
C ASP A 709 0.99 12.76 7.42
N LEU A 710 -0.03 12.97 6.59
CA LEU A 710 0.16 13.16 5.15
C LEU A 710 0.98 14.41 4.79
N ASP A 711 1.02 15.44 5.64
CA ASP A 711 1.88 16.62 5.44
C ASP A 711 3.33 16.40 5.91
N GLY A 712 3.63 15.22 6.47
CA GLY A 712 4.90 14.94 7.09
C GLY A 712 5.08 15.57 8.47
N LEU A 713 4.00 16.00 9.13
CA LEU A 713 4.02 16.52 10.48
C LEU A 713 3.84 15.38 11.48
N GLU A 714 4.55 15.44 12.61
CA GLU A 714 4.47 14.39 13.63
C GLU A 714 3.06 14.31 14.22
N ARG A 715 2.48 13.12 14.29
CA ARG A 715 1.14 12.84 14.79
C ARG A 715 1.11 12.93 16.32
N ALA A 716 -0.03 13.36 16.89
CA ALA A 716 -0.21 13.46 18.33
C ALA A 716 -0.50 12.07 18.94
N VAL A 717 -0.38 11.92 20.27
CA VAL A 717 -0.76 10.68 20.98
C VAL A 717 -1.69 11.05 22.15
N PRO A 718 -2.99 10.68 22.15
CA PRO A 718 -3.74 10.06 21.05
C PRO A 718 -3.91 11.00 19.84
N ASP A 719 -3.99 10.40 18.66
CA ASP A 719 -3.97 11.10 17.39
C ASP A 719 -5.37 11.40 16.83
N ALA A 720 -5.41 11.98 15.63
CA ALA A 720 -6.61 12.07 14.84
C ALA A 720 -6.85 10.85 13.92
N SER A 721 -8.12 10.43 13.80
CA SER A 721 -8.56 9.52 12.74
C SER A 721 -8.55 10.23 11.39
N GLY A 722 -8.12 9.52 10.34
CA GLY A 722 -7.90 10.06 9.00
C GLY A 722 -6.44 10.33 8.69
N ALA A 723 -6.19 10.91 7.51
CA ALA A 723 -4.85 11.07 6.94
C ALA A 723 -4.03 12.19 7.59
N TYR A 724 -4.69 13.10 8.29
CA TYR A 724 -4.08 14.32 8.81
C TYR A 724 -4.12 14.37 10.34
N ARG A 725 -3.11 15.01 10.95
CA ARG A 725 -3.15 15.40 12.36
C ARG A 725 -4.02 16.64 12.58
N TYR A 726 -4.37 16.92 13.84
CA TYR A 726 -4.80 18.26 14.23
C TYR A 726 -3.60 19.21 14.39
N SER A 727 -3.72 20.43 13.88
CA SER A 727 -2.82 21.54 14.24
C SER A 727 -3.66 22.80 14.43
N GLY A 728 -3.63 23.40 15.63
CA GLY A 728 -4.39 24.63 15.93
C GLY A 728 -3.94 25.86 15.15
N ASN A 729 -2.87 25.75 14.35
CA ASN A 729 -2.22 26.83 13.61
C ASN A 729 -2.20 26.60 12.09
N SER A 730 -2.93 25.62 11.53
CA SER A 730 -2.87 25.37 10.09
C SER A 730 -3.47 26.53 9.30
N VAL A 731 -2.61 27.30 8.63
CA VAL A 731 -2.96 28.03 7.41
C VAL A 731 -3.43 26.96 6.40
N PRO A 732 -4.54 27.16 5.66
CA PRO A 732 -4.93 26.25 4.59
C PRO A 732 -3.73 26.03 3.66
N PRO A 733 -3.47 24.81 3.16
CA PRO A 733 -2.51 24.65 2.09
C PRO A 733 -2.92 25.60 0.95
N ALA A 734 -1.96 26.32 0.39
CA ALA A 734 -2.22 26.99 -0.87
C ALA A 734 -2.70 25.93 -1.86
N ALA A 735 -3.78 26.23 -2.59
CA ALA A 735 -4.17 25.40 -3.73
C ALA A 735 -2.92 25.08 -4.56
N PRO A 736 -2.76 23.87 -5.13
CA PRO A 736 -1.57 23.47 -5.85
C PRO A 736 -1.12 24.59 -6.82
N THR A 737 -0.07 25.33 -6.44
CA THR A 737 0.48 26.40 -7.26
C THR A 737 1.31 25.76 -8.37
N GLY A 738 0.62 25.18 -9.35
CA GLY A 738 1.28 24.31 -10.31
C GLY A 738 0.54 24.03 -11.60
N LEU A 739 -0.45 24.83 -12.00
CA LEU A 739 -1.09 24.72 -13.32
C LEU A 739 -1.94 25.91 -13.77
N ARG A 740 -1.49 27.14 -13.56
CA ARG A 740 -1.89 28.23 -14.48
C ARG A 740 -0.89 28.28 -15.63
N LEU A 741 -1.11 27.46 -16.65
CA LEU A 741 -0.71 27.86 -18.00
C LEU A 741 -1.73 28.88 -18.48
N VAL A 742 -1.34 30.15 -18.50
CA VAL A 742 -1.98 31.15 -19.36
C VAL A 742 -0.84 31.88 -20.08
N PRO A 743 -0.98 32.08 -21.40
CA PRO A 743 0.12 32.13 -22.35
C PRO A 743 0.75 33.53 -22.38
N ASN A 744 2.00 33.60 -22.80
CA ASN A 744 2.53 34.83 -23.37
C ASN A 744 2.87 34.60 -24.85
N PRO A 745 2.72 35.64 -25.68
CA PRO A 745 2.58 35.58 -27.13
C PRO A 745 3.69 34.85 -27.88
#